data_AF-A0A222WGS1-F1
#
_entry.id   AF-A0A222WGS1-F1
#
_cell.length_a   1.000
_cell.length_b   1.000
_cell.length_c   1.000
_cell.angle_alpha   90.00
_cell.angle_beta   90.00
_cell.angle_gamma   90.00
#
_symmetry.space_group_name_H-M   'P 1'
#
loop_
_entity.id
_entity.type
_entity.pdbx_description
1 polymer ?
#
loop_
_entity_poly.entity_id
_entity_poly.type
_entity_poly.pdbx_seq_one_letter_code
_entity_poly.pdbx_strand_id
1 'polypeptide(L)'
;MLCKKVMVWFLTAILAMNTLLCLPVVAGAEGQDARDGIQHGQADMVQEKMGLSEEKIPFNLPTSATNSVYNALMTSLAVVSNTTLVINPGETYEFENIDTAGRSITSNASTKNDISYDLVTYKADGSINVAYLDHTSTSTVVPGGGSSFITATGAGPLVVSVKPQFNYSTSENPALERVTVFKDESYRIVNEGVDSRSILHNASTADKRRFDYAKYKEDGGLVVSGLSSIAHPTLGDGEELIITGSTTNAVTFGFPYGKYSIENTGEPAYARVTLNQGESYQFINVGTRLDTVESDGTSKDKLDYVVYLANGTESSRGSGTSSKPQIGVDRYAVITQVTANPVTYGAPYRNFIARPVGGDAISRVEFEAGKSYIFHNNGTLLNPIYNNSRKAGNLFDYVIYKPDGTVYAYGFNSQAGPLIPASGYAIVTVIGPSPIIFDYTDDFSWEPSSEPAFLRVTLSKGESYAYTNISDRLRNLHSTARTVNGKFDVVLYKADGTEQSRRSDTSTAPQVGAGKKALLTVTSDTPITFGGIYRSFRAQGDDGDPLQQTTLEPGDSYIFWNHDSQSNTLRRDKSSGNAHFDSASYRGLRLLTSDHFNNTVDPEIVAGGEAIVTNVSDRSITFRYSSKIEAMLNAQAAFHRITLKRGETRKFINVSTMDKALDVISVSGMKWNYMNYRSDGTVYSQASDTTQLPLVQAGGYAVVTTVSDMPVTYGAVLGIFDVEDAQAPTDSQVTIKQGESYVFHNTGAQASSLTTDAAHESRVYDYVVYGTDSGVNSKVDGAGMGASLPEISLGAGKTLIITVTSPQAVTVHYSNEIKAEPGTEPALLKTTLSGGKQGTWINRGSQEAPVLTNAKTAGGTYQYTVADQAGKVIREHKEAIDNLQQVPGKASIRLAVASATPVVTFGAPYRVFAMKNNDDSKLDELIELIEKEADFTVGQQGKYRFTPKEDGIYRFAVWEKSNYAAQQPIVTLYTDPDFSNQLVSSTEQAQIYGWNYTVLEYEMKAGQTVYVKLTETNSGALQTVIKAAHMALGKDTLYEYGKGNRLNKVIFSTGDQIELHYDLNGNVSLRLKKVFPFTE
;
A
#
# COMPACT_ATOMS: atom_id res chain seq x y z
N MET A 1 -9.56 10.26 24.93
CA MET A 1 -10.80 10.06 25.71
C MET A 1 -11.47 8.75 25.28
N LEU A 2 -12.45 8.27 26.04
CA LEU A 2 -13.19 7.00 25.93
C LEU A 2 -13.87 6.81 24.54
N CYS A 3 -14.18 5.61 24.02
CA CYS A 3 -14.14 4.20 24.51
C CYS A 3 -13.90 3.22 23.31
N LYS A 4 -13.16 2.10 23.42
CA LYS A 4 -13.60 0.69 23.68
C LYS A 4 -14.68 0.12 22.70
N LYS A 5 -14.65 -1.13 22.20
CA LYS A 5 -13.69 -2.28 22.31
C LYS A 5 -14.01 -3.41 21.27
N VAL A 6 -12.97 -4.01 20.66
CA VAL A 6 -12.65 -5.48 20.53
C VAL A 6 -13.74 -6.53 20.11
N MET A 7 -13.57 -7.08 18.89
CA MET A 7 -13.44 -8.51 18.47
C MET A 7 -14.55 -9.60 18.65
N VAL A 8 -14.55 -10.57 17.72
CA VAL A 8 -14.98 -12.02 17.75
C VAL A 8 -15.98 -12.41 16.63
N TRP A 9 -15.93 -13.69 16.21
CA TRP A 9 -16.64 -14.31 15.06
C TRP A 9 -17.69 -15.37 15.50
N PHE A 10 -18.52 -15.76 14.52
CA PHE A 10 -19.29 -17.02 14.37
C PHE A 10 -20.70 -17.26 15.00
N LEU A 11 -21.65 -17.44 14.07
CA LEU A 11 -22.66 -18.52 13.93
C LEU A 11 -24.07 -18.45 14.60
N THR A 12 -25.07 -18.28 13.70
CA THR A 12 -26.44 -18.88 13.66
C THR A 12 -27.59 -18.52 14.61
N ALA A 13 -28.75 -18.25 13.96
CA ALA A 13 -30.12 -18.71 14.26
C ALA A 13 -30.91 -18.03 15.43
N ILE A 14 -32.25 -17.85 15.38
CA ILE A 14 -33.26 -18.03 14.30
C ILE A 14 -34.54 -17.19 14.60
N LEU A 15 -35.23 -16.68 13.56
CA LEU A 15 -36.60 -16.10 13.53
C LEU A 15 -36.95 -14.95 14.52
N ALA A 16 -37.91 -14.04 14.26
CA ALA A 16 -39.15 -14.24 13.50
C ALA A 16 -39.62 -13.03 12.67
N MET A 17 -40.02 -13.32 11.43
CA MET A 17 -41.11 -12.65 10.70
C MET A 17 -41.94 -13.76 10.03
N ASN A 18 -43.25 -13.80 10.31
CA ASN A 18 -44.21 -14.82 9.87
C ASN A 18 -45.59 -14.43 10.46
N THR A 19 -46.78 -14.68 9.89
CA THR A 19 -47.25 -15.43 8.69
C THR A 19 -48.26 -14.51 7.91
N LEU A 20 -49.27 -14.87 7.09
CA LEU A 20 -49.92 -16.13 6.69
C LEU A 20 -50.67 -16.00 5.33
N LEU A 21 -50.38 -16.93 4.40
CA LEU A 21 -51.21 -17.77 3.50
C LEU A 21 -52.65 -17.33 3.06
N CYS A 22 -53.21 -17.80 1.93
CA CYS A 22 -53.68 -19.20 1.72
C CYS A 22 -53.73 -19.70 0.26
N LEU A 23 -52.95 -20.77 -0.02
CA LEU A 23 -53.38 -22.17 -0.32
C LEU A 23 -54.53 -22.46 -1.33
N PRO A 24 -54.59 -23.69 -1.92
CA PRO A 24 -53.52 -24.62 -2.37
C PRO A 24 -53.79 -25.20 -3.79
N VAL A 25 -52.95 -26.06 -4.41
CA VAL A 25 -52.86 -27.57 -4.33
C VAL A 25 -52.35 -28.03 -5.74
N VAL A 26 -51.82 -29.21 -6.11
CA VAL A 26 -51.02 -30.38 -5.57
C VAL A 26 -50.95 -31.38 -6.75
N ALA A 27 -49.90 -32.15 -7.09
CA ALA A 27 -48.46 -32.22 -6.77
C ALA A 27 -47.74 -32.72 -8.07
N GLY A 28 -46.59 -33.43 -8.15
CA GLY A 28 -45.66 -34.06 -7.20
C GLY A 28 -44.38 -34.56 -7.93
N ALA A 29 -43.43 -35.18 -7.23
CA ALA A 29 -42.03 -35.29 -7.68
C ALA A 29 -41.53 -36.71 -8.05
N GLU A 30 -40.42 -36.71 -8.79
CA GLU A 30 -39.29 -37.67 -8.94
C GLU A 30 -39.47 -39.20 -8.72
N GLY A 31 -38.84 -39.96 -9.63
CA GLY A 31 -38.51 -41.38 -9.48
C GLY A 31 -37.40 -41.79 -10.47
N GLN A 32 -36.52 -42.69 -10.05
CA GLN A 32 -35.42 -43.29 -10.85
C GLN A 32 -36.01 -44.22 -11.95
N ASP A 33 -35.32 -44.60 -13.03
CA ASP A 33 -34.10 -45.43 -12.99
C ASP A 33 -33.32 -45.48 -14.32
N ALA A 34 -32.17 -46.16 -14.31
CA ALA A 34 -31.13 -46.14 -15.34
C ALA A 34 -31.41 -46.99 -16.60
N ARG A 35 -30.69 -46.67 -17.68
CA ARG A 35 -30.01 -47.64 -18.56
C ARG A 35 -28.98 -46.98 -19.48
N ASP A 36 -27.82 -47.62 -19.58
CA ASP A 36 -26.87 -47.49 -20.69
C ASP A 36 -26.42 -48.92 -21.07
N GLY A 37 -26.17 -49.19 -22.34
CA GLY A 37 -25.98 -50.56 -22.85
C GLY A 37 -25.91 -50.65 -24.39
N ILE A 38 -24.94 -51.44 -24.89
CA ILE A 38 -24.39 -51.33 -26.26
C ILE A 38 -24.63 -52.63 -27.07
N GLN A 39 -24.53 -52.52 -28.41
CA GLN A 39 -24.56 -53.54 -29.50
C GLN A 39 -25.90 -53.68 -30.24
N HIS A 40 -25.98 -53.84 -31.57
CA HIS A 40 -25.00 -53.83 -32.70
C HIS A 40 -25.60 -52.98 -33.87
N GLY A 41 -24.85 -52.47 -34.86
CA GLY A 41 -24.37 -53.17 -36.08
C GLY A 41 -25.52 -53.63 -37.00
N GLN A 42 -25.63 -53.29 -38.31
CA GLN A 42 -24.70 -52.69 -39.29
C GLN A 42 -25.45 -51.81 -40.35
N ALA A 43 -24.70 -51.28 -41.33
CA ALA A 43 -25.15 -50.60 -42.56
C ALA A 43 -25.99 -51.53 -43.50
N ASP A 44 -26.60 -51.11 -44.62
CA ASP A 44 -26.45 -49.93 -45.51
C ASP A 44 -27.86 -49.47 -46.03
N MET A 45 -28.13 -48.65 -47.07
CA MET A 45 -27.39 -48.15 -48.24
C MET A 45 -27.92 -46.76 -48.71
N VAL A 46 -27.69 -46.37 -49.98
CA VAL A 46 -28.03 -45.07 -50.62
C VAL A 46 -28.89 -45.30 -51.90
N GLN A 47 -29.25 -44.22 -52.62
CA GLN A 47 -29.85 -44.14 -53.99
C GLN A 47 -31.38 -44.36 -54.14
N GLU A 48 -32.11 -43.74 -55.08
CA GLU A 48 -31.85 -42.49 -55.84
C GLU A 48 -33.18 -41.80 -56.31
N LYS A 49 -33.23 -41.24 -57.53
CA LYS A 49 -34.19 -40.24 -58.04
C LYS A 49 -34.95 -40.75 -59.28
N MET A 50 -35.97 -40.01 -59.73
CA MET A 50 -36.80 -40.24 -60.95
C MET A 50 -37.82 -41.39 -60.80
N GLY A 51 -38.97 -41.43 -61.51
CA GLY A 51 -39.60 -40.48 -62.45
C GLY A 51 -40.68 -41.19 -63.31
N LEU A 52 -41.46 -40.44 -64.12
CA LEU A 52 -42.49 -40.94 -65.10
C LEU A 52 -43.75 -41.58 -64.46
N SER A 53 -44.91 -41.76 -65.12
CA SER A 53 -45.61 -41.04 -66.22
C SER A 53 -47.09 -41.48 -66.28
N GLU A 54 -47.92 -40.91 -67.16
CA GLU A 54 -49.33 -41.33 -67.36
C GLU A 54 -49.48 -42.67 -68.11
N GLU A 55 -50.49 -43.49 -67.77
CA GLU A 55 -51.31 -44.23 -68.74
C GLU A 55 -52.69 -44.63 -68.15
N LYS A 56 -53.53 -45.40 -68.88
CA LYS A 56 -55.00 -45.44 -68.69
C LYS A 56 -55.65 -46.81 -69.02
N ILE A 57 -56.97 -46.89 -68.82
CA ILE A 57 -57.93 -47.94 -69.27
C ILE A 57 -57.86 -49.29 -68.48
N PRO A 58 -58.83 -50.25 -68.59
CA PRO A 58 -59.87 -50.41 -67.57
C PRO A 58 -60.01 -51.83 -66.97
N PHE A 59 -60.94 -52.01 -66.02
CA PHE A 59 -61.55 -53.32 -65.75
C PHE A 59 -63.04 -53.23 -65.38
N ASN A 60 -63.76 -54.37 -65.44
CA ASN A 60 -65.24 -54.43 -65.44
C ASN A 60 -65.80 -55.39 -64.35
N LEU A 61 -67.12 -55.35 -64.14
CA LEU A 61 -67.88 -56.06 -63.10
C LEU A 61 -67.78 -57.60 -63.11
N PRO A 62 -68.00 -58.23 -61.95
CA PRO A 62 -68.96 -59.34 -61.84
C PRO A 62 -70.05 -59.11 -60.77
N THR A 63 -71.10 -59.94 -60.81
CA THR A 63 -72.39 -59.73 -60.10
C THR A 63 -72.76 -60.83 -59.10
N SER A 64 -73.42 -60.47 -58.00
CA SER A 64 -74.32 -61.38 -57.24
C SER A 64 -75.41 -60.59 -56.47
N ALA A 65 -76.50 -61.27 -56.10
CA ALA A 65 -77.76 -60.69 -55.60
C ALA A 65 -77.82 -60.64 -54.03
N THR A 66 -78.81 -60.07 -53.32
CA THR A 66 -80.27 -60.09 -53.53
C THR A 66 -81.04 -58.86 -52.98
N ASN A 67 -82.27 -58.69 -53.47
CA ASN A 67 -83.26 -57.72 -52.96
C ASN A 67 -83.94 -58.19 -51.66
N SER A 68 -84.04 -57.31 -50.66
CA SER A 68 -85.06 -57.39 -49.60
C SER A 68 -85.31 -56.06 -48.86
N VAL A 69 -84.27 -55.25 -48.63
CA VAL A 69 -84.37 -54.04 -47.77
C VAL A 69 -85.00 -52.82 -48.49
N TYR A 70 -84.92 -52.75 -49.81
CA TYR A 70 -85.30 -51.56 -50.60
C TYR A 70 -86.80 -51.17 -50.50
N ASN A 71 -87.68 -52.12 -50.20
CA ASN A 71 -89.12 -51.89 -50.13
C ASN A 71 -89.62 -51.47 -48.73
N ALA A 72 -88.76 -51.44 -47.70
CA ALA A 72 -89.14 -51.05 -46.35
C ALA A 72 -89.02 -49.53 -46.06
N LEU A 73 -88.41 -48.76 -46.98
CA LEU A 73 -88.21 -47.31 -46.85
C LEU A 73 -89.03 -46.48 -47.86
N MET A 74 -89.89 -47.12 -48.64
CA MET A 74 -90.72 -46.49 -49.68
C MET A 74 -92.13 -46.06 -49.19
N THR A 75 -92.35 -46.02 -47.88
CA THR A 75 -93.65 -45.73 -47.24
C THR A 75 -93.66 -44.46 -46.36
N SER A 76 -92.79 -43.49 -46.65
CA SER A 76 -92.87 -42.13 -46.08
C SER A 76 -92.54 -41.00 -47.07
N LEU A 77 -92.52 -41.29 -48.38
CA LEU A 77 -92.40 -40.26 -49.43
C LEU A 77 -93.75 -39.63 -49.76
N ALA A 78 -94.24 -38.80 -48.85
CA ALA A 78 -95.16 -37.72 -49.24
C ALA A 78 -94.38 -36.78 -50.18
N VAL A 79 -94.93 -36.52 -51.37
CA VAL A 79 -94.37 -35.50 -52.28
C VAL A 79 -94.67 -34.12 -51.67
N VAL A 80 -93.73 -33.64 -50.86
CA VAL A 80 -93.72 -32.26 -50.38
C VAL A 80 -93.41 -31.38 -51.59
N SER A 81 -94.46 -30.82 -52.18
CA SER A 81 -94.36 -29.88 -53.29
C SER A 81 -93.70 -28.58 -52.81
N ASN A 82 -92.38 -28.47 -52.98
CA ASN A 82 -91.69 -27.20 -52.83
C ASN A 82 -92.24 -26.20 -53.85
N THR A 83 -92.40 -24.95 -53.43
CA THR A 83 -92.71 -23.84 -54.33
C THR A 83 -91.40 -23.26 -54.85
N THR A 84 -91.29 -23.13 -56.18
CA THR A 84 -90.18 -22.43 -56.83
C THR A 84 -90.59 -21.00 -57.15
N LEU A 85 -89.76 -20.04 -56.77
CA LEU A 85 -89.93 -18.61 -57.03
C LEU A 85 -88.73 -18.07 -57.82
N VAL A 86 -88.96 -17.04 -58.61
CA VAL A 86 -87.92 -16.30 -59.33
C VAL A 86 -87.92 -14.88 -58.78
N ILE A 87 -86.77 -14.43 -58.30
CA ILE A 87 -86.52 -13.10 -57.77
C ILE A 87 -85.57 -12.40 -58.75
N ASN A 88 -86.05 -11.37 -59.43
CA ASN A 88 -85.27 -10.62 -60.41
C ASN A 88 -84.28 -9.68 -59.70
N PRO A 89 -83.16 -9.28 -60.34
CA PRO A 89 -82.18 -8.39 -59.73
C PRO A 89 -82.83 -7.08 -59.23
N GLY A 90 -82.60 -6.76 -57.95
CA GLY A 90 -83.22 -5.65 -57.24
C GLY A 90 -84.55 -5.95 -56.52
N GLU A 91 -85.24 -7.05 -56.84
CA GLU A 91 -86.43 -7.47 -56.09
C GLU A 91 -86.04 -8.07 -54.73
N THR A 92 -86.88 -7.86 -53.73
CA THR A 92 -86.73 -8.43 -52.38
C THR A 92 -87.96 -9.23 -51.98
N TYR A 93 -87.74 -10.39 -51.37
CA TYR A 93 -88.79 -11.20 -50.74
C TYR A 93 -88.52 -11.41 -49.26
N GLU A 94 -89.57 -11.34 -48.44
CA GLU A 94 -89.57 -11.87 -47.07
C GLU A 94 -90.06 -13.33 -47.06
N PHE A 95 -89.46 -14.14 -46.20
CA PHE A 95 -89.77 -15.55 -45.97
C PHE A 95 -89.92 -15.82 -44.47
N GLU A 96 -91.13 -16.01 -43.97
CA GLU A 96 -91.43 -16.33 -42.57
C GLU A 96 -91.56 -17.85 -42.39
N ASN A 97 -90.74 -18.44 -41.50
CA ASN A 97 -90.78 -19.86 -41.18
C ASN A 97 -91.79 -20.13 -40.05
N ILE A 98 -92.98 -20.60 -40.42
CA ILE A 98 -94.08 -20.91 -39.48
C ILE A 98 -93.90 -22.26 -38.75
N ASP A 99 -92.76 -22.92 -38.92
CA ASP A 99 -92.38 -24.14 -38.19
C ASP A 99 -91.67 -23.81 -36.86
N THR A 100 -91.68 -24.75 -35.90
CA THR A 100 -90.86 -24.65 -34.68
C THR A 100 -89.41 -25.10 -34.91
N ALA A 101 -89.17 -25.89 -35.96
CA ALA A 101 -87.83 -26.29 -36.38
C ALA A 101 -87.25 -25.32 -37.43
N GLY A 102 -85.92 -25.21 -37.49
CA GLY A 102 -85.25 -24.50 -38.58
C GLY A 102 -85.52 -25.13 -39.95
N ARG A 103 -85.78 -24.31 -40.96
CA ARG A 103 -86.10 -24.74 -42.34
C ARG A 103 -85.17 -24.07 -43.35
N SER A 104 -84.83 -24.81 -44.41
CA SER A 104 -83.92 -24.34 -45.45
C SER A 104 -84.67 -23.78 -46.65
N ILE A 105 -84.23 -22.62 -47.13
CA ILE A 105 -84.47 -22.09 -48.47
C ILE A 105 -83.29 -22.53 -49.33
N THR A 106 -83.53 -23.15 -50.49
CA THR A 106 -82.45 -23.52 -51.43
C THR A 106 -82.49 -22.64 -52.68
N SER A 107 -81.35 -22.33 -53.28
CA SER A 107 -81.25 -21.40 -54.41
C SER A 107 -80.32 -21.90 -55.53
N ASN A 108 -80.41 -21.27 -56.70
CA ASN A 108 -79.49 -21.44 -57.83
C ASN A 108 -78.22 -20.57 -57.77
N ALA A 109 -77.97 -19.90 -56.63
CA ALA A 109 -76.91 -18.89 -56.52
C ALA A 109 -75.52 -19.46 -56.84
N SER A 110 -74.71 -18.68 -57.56
CA SER A 110 -73.40 -19.12 -58.03
C SER A 110 -72.53 -17.96 -58.49
N THR A 111 -71.33 -17.87 -57.93
CA THR A 111 -70.25 -16.94 -58.36
C THR A 111 -69.86 -17.13 -59.83
N LYS A 112 -70.05 -18.35 -60.39
CA LYS A 112 -69.71 -18.64 -61.80
C LYS A 112 -70.70 -18.02 -62.80
N ASN A 113 -71.96 -17.88 -62.39
CA ASN A 113 -73.06 -17.47 -63.26
C ASN A 113 -73.52 -16.03 -62.99
N ASP A 114 -72.81 -15.30 -62.12
CA ASP A 114 -73.18 -13.98 -61.60
C ASP A 114 -74.60 -13.95 -60.99
N ILE A 115 -74.88 -14.91 -60.10
CA ILE A 115 -76.12 -14.98 -59.33
C ILE A 115 -75.77 -14.92 -57.83
N SER A 116 -75.86 -13.73 -57.26
CA SER A 116 -75.68 -13.43 -55.84
C SER A 116 -76.93 -12.80 -55.23
N TYR A 117 -77.03 -12.82 -53.91
CA TYR A 117 -78.12 -12.18 -53.18
C TYR A 117 -77.68 -11.63 -51.82
N ASP A 118 -78.23 -10.49 -51.44
CA ASP A 118 -78.15 -9.99 -50.07
C ASP A 118 -79.18 -10.72 -49.21
N LEU A 119 -78.80 -11.02 -47.97
CA LEU A 119 -79.59 -11.82 -47.04
C LEU A 119 -79.50 -11.24 -45.63
N VAL A 120 -80.65 -11.10 -44.97
CA VAL A 120 -80.73 -10.97 -43.51
C VAL A 120 -81.79 -11.94 -42.97
N THR A 121 -81.39 -12.79 -42.03
CA THR A 121 -82.26 -13.71 -41.31
C THR A 121 -82.42 -13.24 -39.87
N TYR A 122 -83.65 -13.21 -39.37
CA TYR A 122 -84.02 -12.90 -38.00
C TYR A 122 -84.42 -14.18 -37.23
N LYS A 123 -84.34 -14.14 -35.90
CA LYS A 123 -84.99 -15.13 -35.03
C LYS A 123 -86.40 -14.65 -34.65
N ALA A 124 -87.18 -15.50 -33.99
CA ALA A 124 -88.50 -15.17 -33.46
C ALA A 124 -88.54 -14.03 -32.42
N ASP A 125 -87.38 -13.62 -31.87
CA ASP A 125 -87.22 -12.48 -30.96
C ASP A 125 -86.91 -11.15 -31.68
N GLY A 126 -86.80 -11.16 -33.02
CA GLY A 126 -86.45 -9.99 -33.83
C GLY A 126 -84.96 -9.64 -33.87
N SER A 127 -84.10 -10.38 -33.16
CA SER A 127 -82.64 -10.25 -33.29
C SER A 127 -82.15 -10.93 -34.58
N ILE A 128 -81.07 -10.43 -35.16
CA ILE A 128 -80.53 -10.98 -36.41
C ILE A 128 -79.80 -12.30 -36.11
N ASN A 129 -80.20 -13.36 -36.80
CA ASN A 129 -79.52 -14.65 -36.78
C ASN A 129 -78.23 -14.62 -37.63
N VAL A 130 -78.33 -14.13 -38.87
CA VAL A 130 -77.21 -14.01 -39.82
C VAL A 130 -77.50 -12.93 -40.85
N ALA A 131 -76.46 -12.29 -41.38
CA ALA A 131 -76.56 -11.36 -42.51
C ALA A 131 -75.36 -11.58 -43.45
N TYR A 132 -75.59 -11.48 -44.77
CA TYR A 132 -74.55 -11.62 -45.80
C TYR A 132 -74.79 -10.64 -46.96
N LEU A 133 -73.69 -10.04 -47.43
CA LEU A 133 -73.60 -9.21 -48.62
C LEU A 133 -73.15 -10.08 -49.81
N ASP A 134 -73.80 -9.94 -50.97
CA ASP A 134 -73.49 -10.62 -52.23
C ASP A 134 -73.28 -12.15 -52.08
N HIS A 135 -74.16 -12.79 -51.33
CA HIS A 135 -74.08 -14.20 -50.96
C HIS A 135 -74.32 -15.13 -52.16
N THR A 136 -73.52 -16.20 -52.27
CA THR A 136 -73.61 -17.20 -53.35
C THR A 136 -73.80 -18.64 -52.85
N SER A 137 -74.39 -18.83 -51.66
CA SER A 137 -74.75 -20.16 -51.16
C SER A 137 -76.02 -20.67 -51.84
N THR A 138 -76.05 -21.95 -52.18
CA THR A 138 -77.26 -22.64 -52.69
C THR A 138 -78.24 -23.05 -51.58
N SER A 139 -77.96 -22.71 -50.32
CA SER A 139 -78.84 -23.00 -49.18
C SER A 139 -78.65 -22.01 -48.02
N THR A 140 -79.76 -21.61 -47.41
CA THR A 140 -79.86 -20.74 -46.24
C THR A 140 -80.82 -21.37 -45.23
N VAL A 141 -80.53 -21.32 -43.92
CA VAL A 141 -81.43 -21.79 -42.86
C VAL A 141 -82.10 -20.61 -42.16
N VAL A 142 -83.43 -20.66 -42.08
CA VAL A 142 -84.27 -19.75 -41.29
C VAL A 142 -84.63 -20.45 -39.97
N PRO A 143 -84.40 -19.83 -38.79
CA PRO A 143 -84.82 -20.38 -37.50
C PRO A 143 -86.33 -20.66 -37.43
N GLY A 144 -86.75 -21.53 -36.50
CA GLY A 144 -88.18 -21.71 -36.21
C GLY A 144 -88.81 -20.41 -35.69
N GLY A 145 -89.95 -20.01 -36.26
CA GLY A 145 -90.61 -18.73 -35.98
C GLY A 145 -89.82 -17.47 -36.38
N GLY A 146 -88.74 -17.60 -37.15
CA GLY A 146 -87.96 -16.47 -37.67
C GLY A 146 -88.31 -16.12 -39.13
N SER A 147 -87.89 -14.95 -39.60
CA SER A 147 -88.01 -14.56 -41.02
C SER A 147 -86.66 -14.34 -41.70
N SER A 148 -86.67 -14.32 -43.04
CA SER A 148 -85.50 -13.97 -43.87
C SER A 148 -85.89 -13.04 -45.01
N PHE A 149 -85.14 -11.96 -45.16
CA PHE A 149 -85.21 -11.06 -46.32
C PHE A 149 -84.11 -11.46 -47.30
N ILE A 150 -84.48 -11.66 -48.56
CA ILE A 150 -83.58 -12.04 -49.66
C ILE A 150 -83.77 -11.03 -50.80
N THR A 151 -82.70 -10.31 -51.16
CA THR A 151 -82.66 -9.38 -52.30
C THR A 151 -81.71 -9.92 -53.36
N ALA A 152 -82.13 -10.10 -54.61
CA ALA A 152 -81.22 -10.57 -55.66
C ALA A 152 -80.27 -9.44 -56.13
N THR A 153 -78.95 -9.69 -56.16
CA THR A 153 -77.93 -8.65 -56.44
C THR A 153 -77.04 -8.93 -57.66
N GLY A 154 -76.94 -10.18 -58.10
CA GLY A 154 -76.20 -10.54 -59.33
C GLY A 154 -76.97 -10.16 -60.60
N ALA A 155 -76.31 -10.17 -61.76
CA ALA A 155 -76.97 -9.85 -63.04
C ALA A 155 -78.00 -10.92 -63.49
N GLY A 156 -77.90 -12.16 -62.99
CA GLY A 156 -78.86 -13.22 -63.27
C GLY A 156 -79.97 -13.34 -62.20
N PRO A 157 -81.22 -13.69 -62.57
CA PRO A 157 -82.31 -13.84 -61.61
C PRO A 157 -82.07 -15.02 -60.66
N LEU A 158 -82.34 -14.79 -59.37
CA LEU A 158 -82.23 -15.77 -58.32
C LEU A 158 -83.48 -16.66 -58.32
N VAL A 159 -83.28 -17.96 -58.50
CA VAL A 159 -84.35 -18.96 -58.39
C VAL A 159 -84.23 -19.63 -57.04
N VAL A 160 -85.26 -19.49 -56.20
CA VAL A 160 -85.34 -20.11 -54.86
C VAL A 160 -86.43 -21.18 -54.80
N SER A 161 -86.20 -22.22 -54.00
CA SER A 161 -87.14 -23.31 -53.72
C SER A 161 -87.40 -23.34 -52.22
N VAL A 162 -88.66 -23.14 -51.85
CA VAL A 162 -89.14 -23.11 -50.45
C VAL A 162 -90.10 -24.26 -50.17
N LYS A 163 -90.09 -24.75 -48.92
CA LYS A 163 -91.03 -25.78 -48.46
C LYS A 163 -92.37 -25.15 -48.03
N PRO A 164 -93.48 -25.92 -47.95
CA PRO A 164 -94.79 -25.42 -47.51
C PRO A 164 -94.85 -24.85 -46.07
N GLN A 165 -93.77 -24.91 -45.29
CA GLN A 165 -93.65 -24.28 -43.99
C GLN A 165 -93.13 -22.83 -44.03
N PHE A 166 -93.10 -22.21 -45.22
CA PHE A 166 -92.80 -20.80 -45.40
C PHE A 166 -94.02 -20.02 -45.89
N ASN A 167 -94.40 -18.99 -45.14
CA ASN A 167 -95.09 -17.84 -45.73
C ASN A 167 -94.06 -16.99 -46.49
N TYR A 168 -94.45 -16.32 -47.56
CA TYR A 168 -93.58 -15.41 -48.29
C TYR A 168 -94.34 -14.29 -49.00
N SER A 169 -93.68 -13.16 -49.19
CA SER A 169 -94.22 -11.96 -49.84
C SER A 169 -93.10 -11.14 -50.48
N THR A 170 -93.44 -10.27 -51.43
CA THR A 170 -92.54 -9.21 -51.91
C THR A 170 -92.40 -8.12 -50.85
N SER A 171 -91.17 -7.67 -50.59
CA SER A 171 -90.86 -6.57 -49.67
C SER A 171 -90.39 -5.34 -50.46
N GLU A 172 -90.93 -4.16 -50.11
CA GLU A 172 -90.40 -2.87 -50.59
C GLU A 172 -89.08 -2.49 -49.90
N ASN A 173 -88.83 -3.05 -48.70
CA ASN A 173 -87.59 -2.88 -47.96
C ASN A 173 -86.55 -3.94 -48.42
N PRO A 174 -85.31 -3.55 -48.77
CA PRO A 174 -84.24 -4.50 -49.11
C PRO A 174 -83.74 -5.27 -47.88
N ALA A 175 -83.05 -6.39 -48.10
CA ALA A 175 -82.38 -7.14 -47.03
C ALA A 175 -81.25 -6.32 -46.40
N LEU A 176 -80.42 -5.69 -47.23
CA LEU A 176 -79.36 -4.78 -46.82
C LEU A 176 -79.55 -3.40 -47.48
N GLU A 177 -79.38 -2.36 -46.68
CA GLU A 177 -79.07 -1.02 -47.16
C GLU A 177 -77.60 -0.99 -47.61
N ARG A 178 -77.35 -0.58 -48.85
CA ARG A 178 -76.02 -0.61 -49.48
C ARG A 178 -75.46 0.79 -49.68
N VAL A 179 -74.25 1.03 -49.16
CA VAL A 179 -73.51 2.27 -49.38
C VAL A 179 -72.21 1.95 -50.09
N THR A 180 -71.94 2.62 -51.21
CA THR A 180 -70.68 2.47 -51.97
C THR A 180 -69.83 3.72 -51.79
N VAL A 181 -68.72 3.58 -51.06
CA VAL A 181 -67.85 4.69 -50.67
C VAL A 181 -66.71 4.82 -51.68
N PHE A 182 -66.65 5.96 -52.36
CA PHE A 182 -65.59 6.31 -53.32
C PHE A 182 -64.34 6.85 -52.63
N LYS A 183 -63.24 7.03 -53.38
CA LYS A 183 -61.99 7.55 -52.80
C LYS A 183 -62.19 8.96 -52.22
N ASP A 184 -61.71 9.15 -50.99
CA ASP A 184 -61.77 10.39 -50.20
C ASP A 184 -63.20 10.84 -49.81
N GLU A 185 -64.24 10.08 -50.20
CA GLU A 185 -65.60 10.21 -49.68
C GLU A 185 -65.72 9.53 -48.31
N SER A 186 -66.53 10.08 -47.41
CA SER A 186 -66.70 9.56 -46.05
C SER A 186 -68.16 9.47 -45.62
N TYR A 187 -68.45 8.47 -44.77
CA TYR A 187 -69.76 8.24 -44.19
C TYR A 187 -69.65 8.04 -42.68
N ARG A 188 -70.66 8.55 -41.96
CA ARG A 188 -70.88 8.32 -40.53
C ARG A 188 -72.01 7.31 -40.38
N ILE A 189 -71.78 6.30 -39.57
CA ILE A 189 -72.74 5.23 -39.27
C ILE A 189 -72.89 5.11 -37.76
N VAL A 190 -74.13 5.08 -37.27
CA VAL A 190 -74.47 4.73 -35.89
C VAL A 190 -75.30 3.46 -35.91
N ASN A 191 -75.05 2.54 -34.97
CA ASN A 191 -75.89 1.37 -34.78
C ASN A 191 -77.06 1.71 -33.85
N GLU A 192 -78.28 1.65 -34.38
CA GLU A 192 -79.54 1.92 -33.68
C GLU A 192 -80.16 0.60 -33.14
N GLY A 193 -79.37 -0.47 -33.05
CA GLY A 193 -79.80 -1.83 -32.71
C GLY A 193 -78.98 -2.46 -31.58
N VAL A 194 -79.70 -3.12 -30.66
CA VAL A 194 -79.19 -3.74 -29.41
C VAL A 194 -78.15 -4.86 -29.55
N ASP A 195 -77.77 -5.25 -30.77
CA ASP A 195 -76.81 -6.32 -31.06
C ASP A 195 -75.50 -5.75 -31.62
N SER A 196 -74.35 -6.21 -31.11
CA SER A 196 -73.05 -5.90 -31.75
C SER A 196 -72.74 -6.80 -32.94
N ARG A 197 -72.37 -6.23 -34.09
CA ARG A 197 -72.21 -6.95 -35.36
C ARG A 197 -71.03 -6.47 -36.19
N SER A 198 -70.36 -7.41 -36.88
CA SER A 198 -69.34 -7.09 -37.88
C SER A 198 -69.98 -6.44 -39.10
N ILE A 199 -69.43 -5.31 -39.54
CA ILE A 199 -69.92 -4.61 -40.74
C ILE A 199 -69.58 -5.43 -42.00
N LEU A 200 -70.56 -5.63 -42.86
CA LEU A 200 -70.41 -6.34 -44.14
C LEU A 200 -69.85 -5.40 -45.19
N HIS A 201 -68.84 -5.83 -45.94
CA HIS A 201 -68.27 -5.07 -47.06
C HIS A 201 -67.59 -5.97 -48.09
N ASN A 202 -67.35 -5.45 -49.29
CA ASN A 202 -66.66 -6.15 -50.38
C ASN A 202 -65.20 -5.68 -50.57
N ALA A 203 -64.53 -5.21 -49.50
CA ALA A 203 -63.13 -4.80 -49.54
C ALA A 203 -62.20 -6.01 -49.78
N SER A 204 -61.21 -5.86 -50.65
CA SER A 204 -60.47 -7.00 -51.24
C SER A 204 -59.04 -6.64 -51.61
N THR A 205 -58.09 -7.53 -51.29
CA THR A 205 -56.67 -7.39 -51.70
C THR A 205 -56.46 -7.64 -53.19
N ALA A 206 -57.24 -8.53 -53.82
CA ALA A 206 -57.11 -8.79 -55.26
C ALA A 206 -57.56 -7.56 -56.06
N ASP A 207 -58.72 -7.01 -55.71
CA ASP A 207 -59.38 -5.92 -56.43
C ASP A 207 -58.91 -4.53 -56.00
N LYS A 208 -57.92 -4.45 -55.11
CA LYS A 208 -57.40 -3.23 -54.48
C LYS A 208 -58.51 -2.32 -53.94
N ARG A 209 -59.54 -2.91 -53.33
CA ARG A 209 -60.60 -2.20 -52.61
C ARG A 209 -60.17 -2.03 -51.16
N ARG A 210 -60.12 -0.78 -50.67
CA ARG A 210 -59.68 -0.39 -49.33
C ARG A 210 -60.49 0.79 -48.80
N PHE A 211 -60.63 0.81 -47.49
CA PHE A 211 -61.20 1.92 -46.74
C PHE A 211 -60.37 2.18 -45.48
N ASP A 212 -60.41 3.42 -45.01
CA ASP A 212 -59.95 3.81 -43.68
C ASP A 212 -61.18 3.81 -42.76
N TYR A 213 -61.03 3.42 -41.49
CA TYR A 213 -62.15 3.48 -40.53
C TYR A 213 -61.70 3.89 -39.12
N ALA A 214 -62.60 4.57 -38.40
CA ALA A 214 -62.42 4.91 -36.99
C ALA A 214 -63.75 4.67 -36.24
N LYS A 215 -63.72 3.82 -35.21
CA LYS A 215 -64.87 3.47 -34.39
C LYS A 215 -64.80 4.17 -33.03
N TYR A 216 -65.86 4.85 -32.66
CA TYR A 216 -66.03 5.58 -31.40
C TYR A 216 -67.19 4.99 -30.61
N LYS A 217 -67.17 5.17 -29.29
CA LYS A 217 -68.38 4.98 -28.46
C LYS A 217 -69.30 6.20 -28.58
N GLU A 218 -70.50 6.08 -28.02
CA GLU A 218 -71.39 7.21 -27.69
C GLU A 218 -70.68 8.34 -26.91
N ASP A 219 -69.72 8.02 -26.02
CA ASP A 219 -68.91 9.01 -25.27
C ASP A 219 -67.86 9.76 -26.13
N GLY A 220 -67.80 9.50 -27.44
CA GLY A 220 -66.82 10.05 -28.38
C GLY A 220 -65.41 9.43 -28.29
N GLY A 221 -65.17 8.51 -27.35
CA GLY A 221 -63.88 7.86 -27.15
C GLY A 221 -63.57 6.83 -28.25
N LEU A 222 -62.41 6.99 -28.91
CA LEU A 222 -61.95 6.06 -29.94
C LEU A 222 -61.68 4.65 -29.37
N VAL A 223 -62.40 3.66 -29.91
CA VAL A 223 -62.28 2.24 -29.58
C VAL A 223 -61.18 1.58 -30.43
N VAL A 224 -61.30 1.66 -31.75
CA VAL A 224 -60.42 0.99 -32.72
C VAL A 224 -60.47 1.71 -34.06
N SER A 225 -59.39 1.63 -34.83
CA SER A 225 -59.28 2.24 -36.15
C SER A 225 -58.40 1.39 -37.07
N GLY A 226 -58.41 1.67 -38.37
CA GLY A 226 -57.44 1.09 -39.30
C GLY A 226 -57.29 1.90 -40.59
N LEU A 227 -56.06 2.28 -40.92
CA LEU A 227 -55.68 2.87 -42.21
C LEU A 227 -55.57 1.80 -43.30
N SER A 228 -56.06 2.08 -44.52
CA SER A 228 -55.96 1.24 -45.72
C SER A 228 -56.35 -0.23 -45.47
N SER A 229 -57.51 -0.42 -44.87
CA SER A 229 -57.94 -1.69 -44.28
C SER A 229 -58.85 -2.54 -45.18
N ILE A 230 -58.98 -3.80 -44.76
CA ILE A 230 -60.01 -4.78 -45.18
C ILE A 230 -60.61 -5.52 -43.97
N ALA A 231 -60.32 -5.07 -42.74
CA ALA A 231 -60.87 -5.68 -41.54
C ALA A 231 -62.39 -5.42 -41.45
N HIS A 232 -63.17 -6.35 -40.91
CA HIS A 232 -64.59 -6.14 -40.62
C HIS A 232 -64.72 -5.64 -39.17
N PRO A 233 -64.83 -4.33 -38.90
CA PRO A 233 -65.02 -3.83 -37.54
C PRO A 233 -66.37 -4.30 -36.99
N THR A 234 -66.44 -4.61 -35.69
CA THR A 234 -67.71 -4.81 -34.98
C THR A 234 -68.22 -3.49 -34.44
N LEU A 235 -69.49 -3.18 -34.71
CA LEU A 235 -70.22 -2.02 -34.19
C LEU A 235 -71.26 -2.51 -33.19
N GLY A 236 -71.17 -2.06 -31.93
CA GLY A 236 -72.09 -2.31 -30.82
C GLY A 236 -73.22 -1.30 -30.75
N ASP A 237 -74.17 -1.54 -29.85
CA ASP A 237 -75.30 -0.63 -29.58
C ASP A 237 -74.77 0.78 -29.19
N GLY A 238 -75.29 1.84 -29.81
CA GLY A 238 -74.85 3.22 -29.60
C GLY A 238 -73.41 3.56 -30.03
N GLU A 239 -72.65 2.62 -30.61
CA GLU A 239 -71.32 2.91 -31.16
C GLU A 239 -71.42 3.57 -32.56
N GLU A 240 -70.45 4.44 -32.85
CA GLU A 240 -70.33 5.17 -34.11
C GLU A 240 -69.11 4.67 -34.91
N LEU A 241 -69.27 4.58 -36.23
CA LEU A 241 -68.20 4.27 -37.18
C LEU A 241 -68.12 5.37 -38.25
N ILE A 242 -66.95 6.00 -38.37
CA ILE A 242 -66.59 6.77 -39.57
C ILE A 242 -65.85 5.84 -40.53
N ILE A 243 -66.25 5.82 -41.79
CA ILE A 243 -65.55 5.13 -42.89
C ILE A 243 -65.19 6.11 -44.00
N THR A 244 -64.04 5.92 -44.65
CA THR A 244 -63.56 6.74 -45.77
C THR A 244 -62.96 5.84 -46.85
N GLY A 245 -63.33 6.02 -48.12
CA GLY A 245 -62.74 5.22 -49.21
C GLY A 245 -61.27 5.60 -49.44
N SER A 246 -60.35 4.64 -49.38
CA SER A 246 -58.90 4.95 -49.44
C SER A 246 -58.24 4.65 -50.79
N THR A 247 -58.83 3.79 -51.61
CA THR A 247 -58.39 3.44 -52.97
C THR A 247 -59.34 3.95 -54.05
N THR A 248 -58.86 4.04 -55.30
CA THR A 248 -59.68 4.41 -56.48
C THR A 248 -60.85 3.45 -56.72
N ASN A 249 -60.70 2.18 -56.34
CA ASN A 249 -61.75 1.19 -56.43
C ASN A 249 -62.60 1.27 -55.16
N ALA A 250 -63.84 1.74 -55.32
CA ALA A 250 -64.81 1.95 -54.25
C ALA A 250 -65.13 0.65 -53.48
N VAL A 251 -65.51 0.80 -52.22
CA VAL A 251 -65.95 -0.30 -51.33
C VAL A 251 -67.45 -0.19 -51.13
N THR A 252 -68.19 -1.27 -51.42
CA THR A 252 -69.61 -1.37 -51.03
C THR A 252 -69.70 -2.02 -49.65
N PHE A 253 -70.44 -1.35 -48.76
CA PHE A 253 -70.83 -1.81 -47.44
C PHE A 253 -72.31 -2.20 -47.46
N GLY A 254 -72.71 -3.15 -46.62
CA GLY A 254 -74.09 -3.61 -46.47
C GLY A 254 -74.51 -3.63 -45.01
N PHE A 255 -75.63 -2.98 -44.70
CA PHE A 255 -76.17 -2.83 -43.36
C PHE A 255 -77.59 -3.40 -43.31
N PRO A 256 -77.94 -4.29 -42.36
CA PRO A 256 -79.31 -4.72 -42.14
C PRO A 256 -80.29 -3.53 -42.11
N TYR A 257 -81.25 -3.52 -43.03
CA TYR A 257 -82.06 -2.35 -43.33
C TYR A 257 -82.84 -1.86 -42.10
N GLY A 258 -82.81 -0.54 -41.85
CA GLY A 258 -83.49 0.08 -40.72
C GLY A 258 -82.91 -0.28 -39.34
N LYS A 259 -81.65 -0.72 -39.26
CA LYS A 259 -80.92 -0.98 -37.98
C LYS A 259 -79.75 -0.03 -37.73
N TYR A 260 -79.41 0.80 -38.71
CA TYR A 260 -78.29 1.74 -38.65
C TYR A 260 -78.76 3.10 -39.15
N SER A 261 -78.28 4.17 -38.53
CA SER A 261 -78.37 5.53 -39.06
C SER A 261 -77.12 5.78 -39.90
N ILE A 262 -77.26 6.18 -41.17
CA ILE A 262 -76.15 6.31 -42.12
C ILE A 262 -76.26 7.66 -42.84
N GLU A 263 -75.19 8.47 -42.78
CA GLU A 263 -75.14 9.77 -43.42
C GLU A 263 -73.78 10.02 -44.09
N ASN A 264 -73.76 10.75 -45.21
CA ASN A 264 -72.53 11.23 -45.83
C ASN A 264 -71.95 12.37 -44.97
N THR A 265 -70.63 12.39 -44.77
CA THR A 265 -69.97 13.39 -43.93
C THR A 265 -68.70 13.94 -44.59
N GLY A 266 -68.40 15.20 -44.31
CA GLY A 266 -67.11 15.82 -44.63
C GLY A 266 -65.99 15.44 -43.65
N GLU A 267 -66.28 14.65 -42.61
CA GLU A 267 -65.31 14.16 -41.64
C GLU A 267 -64.66 12.84 -42.12
N PRO A 268 -63.35 12.80 -42.39
CA PRO A 268 -62.67 11.56 -42.74
C PRO A 268 -62.36 10.73 -41.48
N ALA A 269 -62.26 9.42 -41.63
CA ALA A 269 -61.85 8.53 -40.54
C ALA A 269 -60.43 8.85 -40.03
N TYR A 270 -59.53 9.26 -40.92
CA TYR A 270 -58.13 9.55 -40.66
C TYR A 270 -57.73 10.93 -41.19
N ALA A 271 -56.99 11.69 -40.38
CA ALA A 271 -56.15 12.76 -40.89
C ALA A 271 -54.91 12.10 -41.53
N ARG A 272 -54.71 12.28 -42.85
CA ARG A 272 -53.69 11.54 -43.61
C ARG A 272 -52.96 12.40 -44.66
N VAL A 273 -51.75 11.99 -45.01
CA VAL A 273 -50.88 12.62 -46.03
C VAL A 273 -50.04 11.54 -46.72
N THR A 274 -49.79 11.66 -48.02
CA THR A 274 -48.79 10.85 -48.73
C THR A 274 -47.51 11.66 -48.87
N LEU A 275 -46.38 11.13 -48.38
CA LEU A 275 -45.07 11.78 -48.41
C LEU A 275 -44.15 11.10 -49.42
N ASN A 276 -43.49 11.91 -50.24
CA ASN A 276 -42.36 11.52 -51.09
C ASN A 276 -41.03 11.63 -50.30
N GLN A 277 -39.94 11.11 -50.86
CA GLN A 277 -38.63 11.17 -50.22
C GLN A 277 -38.19 12.61 -49.90
N GLY A 278 -37.86 12.88 -48.63
CA GLY A 278 -37.50 14.21 -48.12
C GLY A 278 -38.69 15.12 -47.78
N GLU A 279 -39.93 14.65 -47.91
CA GLU A 279 -41.09 15.40 -47.44
C GLU A 279 -41.44 15.06 -45.98
N SER A 280 -41.87 16.09 -45.25
CA SER A 280 -42.12 16.04 -43.81
C SER A 280 -43.54 16.47 -43.42
N TYR A 281 -44.09 15.88 -42.36
CA TYR A 281 -45.39 16.26 -41.80
C TYR A 281 -45.41 16.16 -40.28
N GLN A 282 -46.24 16.98 -39.63
CA GLN A 282 -46.44 16.97 -38.18
C GLN A 282 -47.81 16.41 -37.82
N PHE A 283 -47.85 15.51 -36.84
CA PHE A 283 -49.07 14.96 -36.23
C PHE A 283 -49.08 15.30 -34.74
N ILE A 284 -50.14 15.96 -34.25
CA ILE A 284 -50.30 16.39 -32.85
C ILE A 284 -51.47 15.61 -32.24
N ASN A 285 -51.25 14.85 -31.17
CA ASN A 285 -52.30 14.13 -30.46
C ASN A 285 -53.07 15.09 -29.53
N VAL A 286 -54.33 15.32 -29.86
CA VAL A 286 -55.30 16.12 -29.10
C VAL A 286 -56.42 15.25 -28.49
N GLY A 287 -56.32 13.93 -28.65
CA GLY A 287 -57.22 12.95 -28.05
C GLY A 287 -56.89 12.64 -26.58
N THR A 288 -57.67 11.76 -25.97
CA THR A 288 -57.62 11.47 -24.52
C THR A 288 -56.66 10.35 -24.11
N ARG A 289 -55.98 9.70 -25.07
CA ARG A 289 -55.06 8.58 -24.82
C ARG A 289 -53.84 8.60 -25.74
N LEU A 290 -52.79 7.87 -25.36
CA LEU A 290 -51.70 7.54 -26.28
C LEU A 290 -52.24 6.76 -27.47
N ASP A 291 -51.76 7.11 -28.66
CA ASP A 291 -52.22 6.56 -29.92
C ASP A 291 -51.09 6.55 -30.96
N THR A 292 -51.32 5.98 -32.14
CA THR A 292 -50.24 5.64 -33.10
C THR A 292 -50.48 6.23 -34.49
N VAL A 293 -49.45 6.83 -35.11
CA VAL A 293 -49.51 7.18 -36.54
C VAL A 293 -49.26 5.94 -37.37
N GLU A 294 -50.23 5.61 -38.22
CA GLU A 294 -50.20 4.46 -39.11
C GLU A 294 -49.60 4.79 -40.47
N SER A 295 -49.29 3.76 -41.25
CA SER A 295 -48.80 3.87 -42.61
C SER A 295 -49.28 2.72 -43.49
N ASP A 296 -49.48 2.97 -44.78
CA ASP A 296 -49.70 1.91 -45.80
C ASP A 296 -48.37 1.26 -46.29
N GLY A 297 -47.23 1.87 -45.96
CA GLY A 297 -45.89 1.42 -46.31
C GLY A 297 -45.48 0.07 -45.68
N THR A 298 -44.52 -0.59 -46.32
CA THR A 298 -44.03 -1.93 -45.94
C THR A 298 -42.80 -1.83 -45.02
N SER A 299 -42.33 -2.98 -44.51
CA SER A 299 -41.07 -3.05 -43.74
C SER A 299 -39.81 -2.68 -44.53
N LYS A 300 -39.89 -2.53 -45.87
CA LYS A 300 -38.80 -2.01 -46.70
C LYS A 300 -38.76 -0.49 -46.73
N ASP A 301 -39.91 0.16 -46.61
CA ASP A 301 -40.06 1.60 -46.70
C ASP A 301 -39.67 2.22 -45.36
N LYS A 302 -38.82 3.25 -45.40
CA LYS A 302 -38.17 3.83 -44.22
C LYS A 302 -38.57 5.27 -44.00
N LEU A 303 -38.83 5.59 -42.74
CA LEU A 303 -39.06 6.93 -42.22
C LEU A 303 -38.02 7.30 -41.16
N ASP A 304 -37.82 8.60 -41.03
CA ASP A 304 -37.34 9.23 -39.82
C ASP A 304 -38.54 9.80 -39.06
N TYR A 305 -38.49 9.76 -37.73
CA TYR A 305 -39.44 10.49 -36.90
C TYR A 305 -38.83 10.95 -35.59
N VAL A 306 -39.36 12.04 -35.05
CA VAL A 306 -39.08 12.50 -33.68
C VAL A 306 -40.40 12.87 -33.01
N VAL A 307 -40.66 12.28 -31.84
CA VAL A 307 -41.82 12.56 -30.98
C VAL A 307 -41.37 13.50 -29.87
N TYR A 308 -42.06 14.62 -29.74
CA TYR A 308 -41.76 15.70 -28.81
C TYR A 308 -42.83 15.82 -27.71
N LEU A 309 -42.41 16.22 -26.52
CA LEU A 309 -43.31 16.68 -25.46
C LEU A 309 -43.93 18.05 -25.81
N ALA A 310 -45.02 18.44 -25.14
CA ALA A 310 -45.70 19.74 -25.31
C ALA A 310 -44.77 20.97 -25.18
N ASN A 311 -43.65 20.85 -24.47
CA ASN A 311 -42.64 21.90 -24.30
C ASN A 311 -41.54 21.91 -25.38
N GLY A 312 -41.52 20.96 -26.31
CA GLY A 312 -40.48 20.79 -27.34
C GLY A 312 -39.30 19.88 -26.97
N THR A 313 -39.33 19.14 -25.85
CA THR A 313 -38.26 18.16 -25.54
C THR A 313 -38.44 16.90 -26.39
N GLU A 314 -37.36 16.35 -26.98
CA GLU A 314 -37.42 15.01 -27.57
C GLU A 314 -37.87 13.98 -26.51
N SER A 315 -38.93 13.24 -26.82
CA SER A 315 -39.42 12.12 -26.01
C SER A 315 -39.03 10.75 -26.58
N SER A 316 -38.90 10.62 -27.90
CA SER A 316 -38.38 9.45 -28.60
C SER A 316 -38.14 9.76 -30.08
N ARG A 317 -37.33 8.94 -30.77
CA ARG A 317 -37.08 9.06 -32.21
C ARG A 317 -36.96 7.70 -32.89
N GLY A 318 -37.06 7.70 -34.21
CA GLY A 318 -36.65 6.60 -35.09
C GLY A 318 -35.84 7.17 -36.26
N SER A 319 -34.68 6.57 -36.56
CA SER A 319 -33.81 6.98 -37.69
C SER A 319 -33.70 5.80 -38.66
N GLY A 320 -34.08 6.01 -39.93
CA GLY A 320 -34.08 4.97 -40.99
C GLY A 320 -34.96 3.74 -40.67
N THR A 321 -36.05 3.92 -39.92
CA THR A 321 -36.85 2.83 -39.35
C THR A 321 -38.13 2.56 -40.14
N SER A 322 -38.80 1.44 -39.85
CA SER A 322 -40.18 1.15 -40.29
C SER A 322 -41.10 0.92 -39.08
N SER A 323 -40.75 1.48 -37.91
CA SER A 323 -41.59 1.49 -36.71
C SER A 323 -42.61 2.62 -36.78
N LYS A 324 -43.87 2.34 -36.41
CA LYS A 324 -44.92 3.36 -36.29
C LYS A 324 -44.66 4.31 -35.10
N PRO A 325 -44.73 5.65 -35.26
CA PRO A 325 -44.59 6.59 -34.14
C PRO A 325 -45.77 6.48 -33.16
N GLN A 326 -45.47 6.39 -31.87
CA GLN A 326 -46.47 6.43 -30.79
C GLN A 326 -46.45 7.80 -30.09
N ILE A 327 -47.61 8.44 -29.99
CA ILE A 327 -47.76 9.83 -29.59
C ILE A 327 -48.72 9.87 -28.39
N GLY A 328 -48.21 10.31 -27.23
CA GLY A 328 -49.03 10.55 -26.04
C GLY A 328 -49.90 11.81 -26.16
N VAL A 329 -50.85 11.99 -25.25
CA VAL A 329 -51.68 13.21 -25.14
C VAL A 329 -50.78 14.45 -25.02
N ASP A 330 -51.17 15.54 -25.68
CA ASP A 330 -50.44 16.82 -25.79
C ASP A 330 -49.02 16.70 -26.38
N ARG A 331 -48.72 15.61 -27.10
CA ARG A 331 -47.45 15.41 -27.82
C ARG A 331 -47.64 15.54 -29.31
N TYR A 332 -46.54 15.80 -30.02
CA TYR A 332 -46.51 15.76 -31.47
C TYR A 332 -45.36 14.89 -31.98
N ALA A 333 -45.50 14.36 -33.18
CA ALA A 333 -44.38 13.83 -33.94
C ALA A 333 -44.18 14.63 -35.22
N VAL A 334 -42.92 14.81 -35.61
CA VAL A 334 -42.55 15.12 -37.00
C VAL A 334 -42.08 13.82 -37.65
N ILE A 335 -42.54 13.55 -38.86
CA ILE A 335 -42.22 12.36 -39.67
C ILE A 335 -41.66 12.84 -41.00
N THR A 336 -40.58 12.22 -41.48
CA THR A 336 -39.99 12.45 -42.81
C THR A 336 -39.82 11.13 -43.54
N GLN A 337 -40.22 11.06 -44.80
CA GLN A 337 -40.05 9.85 -45.62
C GLN A 337 -38.62 9.76 -46.17
N VAL A 338 -37.93 8.65 -45.89
CA VAL A 338 -36.50 8.45 -46.22
C VAL A 338 -36.32 7.63 -47.50
N THR A 339 -37.26 6.74 -47.84
CA THR A 339 -37.22 5.94 -49.07
C THR A 339 -37.94 6.60 -50.25
N ALA A 340 -37.45 6.33 -51.47
CA ALA A 340 -37.99 6.86 -52.73
C ALA A 340 -39.44 6.47 -53.05
N ASN A 341 -39.96 5.40 -52.45
CA ASN A 341 -41.37 5.02 -52.57
C ASN A 341 -42.24 6.02 -51.78
N PRO A 342 -43.28 6.63 -52.36
CA PRO A 342 -44.22 7.43 -51.58
C PRO A 342 -45.00 6.56 -50.59
N VAL A 343 -45.23 7.06 -49.38
CA VAL A 343 -45.97 6.35 -48.31
C VAL A 343 -47.04 7.25 -47.73
N THR A 344 -48.25 6.71 -47.54
CA THR A 344 -49.35 7.41 -46.86
C THR A 344 -49.25 7.17 -45.36
N TYR A 345 -49.07 8.26 -44.61
CA TYR A 345 -49.14 8.29 -43.15
C TYR A 345 -50.48 8.88 -42.69
N GLY A 346 -51.02 8.39 -41.59
CA GLY A 346 -52.22 8.98 -41.02
C GLY A 346 -52.55 8.52 -39.61
N ALA A 347 -53.40 9.27 -38.93
CA ALA A 347 -53.92 8.92 -37.60
C ALA A 347 -55.41 9.31 -37.48
N PRO A 348 -56.17 8.73 -36.52
CA PRO A 348 -57.62 8.93 -36.40
C PRO A 348 -58.00 10.42 -36.25
N TYR A 349 -58.91 10.91 -37.10
CA TYR A 349 -59.11 12.34 -37.32
C TYR A 349 -59.45 13.13 -36.04
N ARG A 350 -60.38 12.64 -35.21
CA ARG A 350 -60.75 13.31 -33.94
C ARG A 350 -59.64 13.35 -32.89
N ASN A 351 -58.66 12.43 -32.98
CA ASN A 351 -57.55 12.37 -32.04
C ASN A 351 -56.34 13.21 -32.50
N PHE A 352 -56.27 13.64 -33.77
CA PHE A 352 -55.05 14.20 -34.35
C PHE A 352 -55.24 15.43 -35.23
N ILE A 353 -54.52 16.51 -34.90
CA ILE A 353 -54.27 17.62 -35.83
C ILE A 353 -53.02 17.27 -36.65
N ALA A 354 -53.19 17.13 -37.97
CA ALA A 354 -52.09 16.85 -38.90
C ALA A 354 -51.84 18.06 -39.82
N ARG A 355 -50.60 18.54 -39.93
CA ARG A 355 -50.24 19.74 -40.70
C ARG A 355 -48.83 19.67 -41.30
N PRO A 356 -48.55 20.39 -42.42
CA PRO A 356 -47.21 20.47 -42.99
C PRO A 356 -46.22 21.16 -42.03
N VAL A 357 -44.95 20.81 -42.17
CA VAL A 357 -43.82 21.37 -41.43
C VAL A 357 -42.60 21.46 -42.35
N GLY A 358 -41.74 22.45 -42.15
CA GLY A 358 -40.53 22.62 -42.95
C GLY A 358 -39.33 21.90 -42.31
N GLY A 359 -38.41 21.41 -43.15
CA GLY A 359 -37.21 20.68 -42.71
C GLY A 359 -37.47 19.19 -42.43
N ASP A 360 -36.38 18.47 -42.13
CA ASP A 360 -36.42 17.04 -41.81
C ASP A 360 -36.65 16.81 -40.31
N ALA A 361 -37.39 15.75 -39.96
CA ALA A 361 -37.49 15.24 -38.59
C ALA A 361 -36.10 14.93 -38.01
N ILE A 362 -35.17 14.48 -38.86
CA ILE A 362 -33.77 14.21 -38.52
C ILE A 362 -32.89 14.79 -39.63
N SER A 363 -32.40 15.99 -39.40
CA SER A 363 -31.35 16.60 -40.22
C SER A 363 -30.01 15.87 -40.00
N ARG A 364 -29.16 15.85 -41.03
CA ARG A 364 -27.85 15.16 -40.97
C ARG A 364 -26.75 15.99 -41.60
N VAL A 365 -25.57 15.96 -40.98
CA VAL A 365 -24.35 16.60 -41.51
C VAL A 365 -23.16 15.65 -41.41
N GLU A 366 -22.34 15.61 -42.44
CA GLU A 366 -21.03 14.95 -42.41
C GLU A 366 -19.93 15.95 -42.03
N PHE A 367 -19.19 15.66 -40.96
CA PHE A 367 -18.04 16.44 -40.50
C PHE A 367 -16.73 15.76 -40.91
N GLU A 368 -15.85 16.53 -41.58
CA GLU A 368 -14.58 16.05 -42.12
C GLU A 368 -13.56 15.68 -41.03
N ALA A 369 -12.70 14.70 -41.34
CA ALA A 369 -11.58 14.30 -40.49
C ALA A 369 -10.59 15.46 -40.23
N GLY A 370 -10.20 15.66 -38.97
CA GLY A 370 -9.29 16.73 -38.55
C GLY A 370 -9.89 18.14 -38.54
N LYS A 371 -11.18 18.31 -38.88
CA LYS A 371 -11.88 19.59 -38.78
C LYS A 371 -12.62 19.74 -37.47
N SER A 372 -12.97 20.99 -37.15
CA SER A 372 -13.76 21.36 -35.98
C SER A 372 -14.99 22.16 -36.41
N TYR A 373 -16.06 22.05 -35.62
CA TYR A 373 -17.37 22.65 -35.89
C TYR A 373 -18.04 23.03 -34.57
N ILE A 374 -18.96 23.98 -34.59
CA ILE A 374 -19.83 24.32 -33.46
C ILE A 374 -21.24 23.86 -33.78
N PHE A 375 -21.88 23.13 -32.86
CA PHE A 375 -23.34 22.98 -32.82
C PHE A 375 -23.92 23.98 -31.82
N HIS A 376 -24.90 24.78 -32.23
CA HIS A 376 -25.70 25.64 -31.37
C HIS A 376 -27.06 25.01 -31.12
N ASN A 377 -27.45 24.85 -29.85
CA ASN A 377 -28.82 24.52 -29.47
C ASN A 377 -29.60 25.84 -29.38
N ASN A 378 -30.45 26.12 -30.37
CA ASN A 378 -31.31 27.32 -30.39
C ASN A 378 -32.61 27.10 -29.59
N GLY A 379 -32.88 25.85 -29.19
CA GLY A 379 -33.99 25.47 -28.34
C GLY A 379 -33.84 25.91 -26.88
N THR A 380 -34.97 25.85 -26.17
CA THR A 380 -35.13 26.24 -24.75
C THR A 380 -34.82 25.10 -23.77
N LEU A 381 -34.28 23.98 -24.26
CA LEU A 381 -34.21 22.69 -23.55
C LEU A 381 -32.87 21.98 -23.75
N LEU A 382 -32.58 20.95 -22.94
CA LEU A 382 -31.39 20.10 -23.06
C LEU A 382 -31.65 18.99 -24.09
N ASN A 383 -31.14 19.13 -25.32
CA ASN A 383 -31.39 18.19 -26.41
C ASN A 383 -30.10 17.49 -26.90
N PRO A 384 -30.19 16.24 -27.40
CA PRO A 384 -29.05 15.45 -27.86
C PRO A 384 -28.65 15.74 -29.32
N ILE A 385 -27.37 15.56 -29.64
CA ILE A 385 -26.93 15.27 -31.03
C ILE A 385 -26.41 13.84 -31.12
N TYR A 386 -26.91 13.10 -32.11
CA TYR A 386 -26.53 11.70 -32.36
C TYR A 386 -25.45 11.63 -33.43
N ASN A 387 -24.77 10.49 -33.57
CA ASN A 387 -23.70 10.33 -34.56
C ASN A 387 -23.44 8.87 -34.93
N ASN A 388 -22.77 8.66 -36.07
CA ASN A 388 -22.39 7.35 -36.58
C ASN A 388 -20.99 6.86 -36.12
N SER A 389 -20.28 7.57 -35.24
CA SER A 389 -18.84 7.38 -34.96
C SER A 389 -18.45 5.93 -34.65
N ARG A 390 -19.22 5.25 -33.79
CA ARG A 390 -19.01 3.82 -33.47
C ARG A 390 -19.17 2.88 -34.68
N LYS A 391 -20.08 3.19 -35.62
CA LYS A 391 -20.27 2.44 -36.87
C LYS A 391 -19.19 2.77 -37.90
N ALA A 392 -18.72 4.01 -37.93
CA ALA A 392 -17.59 4.47 -38.76
C ALA A 392 -16.21 3.98 -38.25
N GLY A 393 -16.15 3.40 -37.05
CA GLY A 393 -14.90 2.98 -36.41
C GLY A 393 -14.01 4.14 -35.95
N ASN A 394 -14.54 5.36 -35.90
CA ASN A 394 -13.77 6.57 -35.63
C ASN A 394 -13.99 7.11 -34.19
N LEU A 395 -13.41 8.27 -33.90
CA LEU A 395 -13.42 8.99 -32.63
C LEU A 395 -13.55 10.50 -32.89
N PHE A 396 -14.24 11.21 -32.00
CA PHE A 396 -14.29 12.68 -31.99
C PHE A 396 -14.12 13.23 -30.57
N ASP A 397 -13.56 14.42 -30.47
CA ASP A 397 -13.59 15.21 -29.24
C ASP A 397 -14.81 16.14 -29.25
N TYR A 398 -15.34 16.46 -28.06
CA TYR A 398 -16.30 17.55 -27.91
C TYR A 398 -16.12 18.28 -26.57
N VAL A 399 -16.47 19.57 -26.55
CA VAL A 399 -16.66 20.36 -25.32
C VAL A 399 -17.95 21.15 -25.45
N ILE A 400 -18.86 20.93 -24.50
CA ILE A 400 -20.15 21.60 -24.39
C ILE A 400 -20.01 22.79 -23.45
N TYR A 401 -20.60 23.91 -23.83
CA TYR A 401 -20.63 25.16 -23.08
C TYR A 401 -22.09 25.60 -22.87
N LYS A 402 -22.31 26.26 -21.73
CA LYS A 402 -23.54 27.00 -21.45
C LYS A 402 -23.60 28.33 -22.23
N PRO A 403 -24.75 29.03 -22.25
CA PRO A 403 -24.86 30.38 -22.82
C PRO A 403 -23.86 31.39 -22.23
N ASP A 404 -23.46 31.22 -20.96
CA ASP A 404 -22.47 32.05 -20.26
C ASP A 404 -21.00 31.73 -20.62
N GLY A 405 -20.76 30.80 -21.56
CA GLY A 405 -19.43 30.34 -21.95
C GLY A 405 -18.74 29.42 -20.94
N THR A 406 -19.39 29.04 -19.83
CA THR A 406 -18.84 28.06 -18.89
C THR A 406 -18.96 26.63 -19.44
N VAL A 407 -17.91 25.83 -19.24
CA VAL A 407 -17.90 24.41 -19.64
C VAL A 407 -18.98 23.65 -18.87
N TYR A 408 -19.88 23.00 -19.61
CA TYR A 408 -20.97 22.16 -19.09
C TYR A 408 -20.55 20.69 -18.99
N ALA A 409 -20.03 20.14 -20.10
CA ALA A 409 -19.57 18.75 -20.21
C ALA A 409 -18.54 18.63 -21.36
N TYR A 410 -17.88 17.48 -21.49
CA TYR A 410 -16.87 17.24 -22.53
C TYR A 410 -16.63 15.74 -22.72
N GLY A 411 -16.10 15.38 -23.89
CA GLY A 411 -15.61 14.04 -24.21
C GLY A 411 -14.30 14.13 -24.99
N PHE A 412 -13.30 13.37 -24.55
CA PHE A 412 -12.01 13.23 -25.23
C PHE A 412 -11.91 11.82 -25.80
N ASN A 413 -11.66 11.67 -27.11
CA ASN A 413 -11.74 10.43 -27.86
C ASN A 413 -13.11 9.72 -27.69
N SER A 414 -14.21 10.46 -27.90
CA SER A 414 -15.59 9.98 -27.75
C SER A 414 -16.12 9.19 -28.96
N GLN A 415 -17.09 8.32 -28.68
CA GLN A 415 -18.06 7.78 -29.65
C GLN A 415 -19.52 8.02 -29.23
N ALA A 416 -19.76 8.67 -28.08
CA ALA A 416 -21.09 8.92 -27.54
C ALA A 416 -21.57 10.34 -27.91
N GLY A 417 -22.84 10.45 -28.27
CA GLY A 417 -23.49 11.73 -28.60
C GLY A 417 -23.65 12.64 -27.36
N PRO A 418 -23.21 13.91 -27.42
CA PRO A 418 -23.42 14.88 -26.34
C PRO A 418 -24.87 15.36 -26.23
N LEU A 419 -25.27 15.78 -25.03
CA LEU A 419 -26.51 16.54 -24.77
C LEU A 419 -26.15 18.00 -24.50
N ILE A 420 -26.66 18.91 -25.34
CA ILE A 420 -26.29 20.33 -25.35
C ILE A 420 -27.40 21.13 -24.63
N PRO A 421 -27.07 21.92 -23.59
CA PRO A 421 -28.09 22.61 -22.79
C PRO A 421 -28.79 23.71 -23.58
N ALA A 422 -29.96 24.14 -23.08
CA ALA A 422 -30.77 25.23 -23.62
C ALA A 422 -29.93 26.48 -23.94
N SER A 423 -30.05 27.00 -25.17
CA SER A 423 -29.27 28.14 -25.69
C SER A 423 -27.74 27.98 -25.62
N GLY A 424 -27.24 26.78 -25.34
CA GLY A 424 -25.82 26.43 -25.27
C GLY A 424 -25.26 25.96 -26.60
N TYR A 425 -23.98 25.59 -26.60
CA TYR A 425 -23.28 25.14 -27.81
C TYR A 425 -22.23 24.07 -27.48
N ALA A 426 -21.84 23.27 -28.48
CA ALA A 426 -20.73 22.33 -28.36
C ALA A 426 -19.73 22.52 -29.50
N ILE A 427 -18.46 22.70 -29.16
CA ILE A 427 -17.36 22.55 -30.12
C ILE A 427 -17.09 21.06 -30.28
N VAL A 428 -17.09 20.56 -31.52
CA VAL A 428 -16.83 19.17 -31.91
C VAL A 428 -15.60 19.15 -32.83
N THR A 429 -14.73 18.15 -32.67
CA THR A 429 -13.54 17.95 -33.53
C THR A 429 -13.40 16.48 -33.91
N VAL A 430 -13.37 16.14 -35.20
CA VAL A 430 -13.19 14.75 -35.66
C VAL A 430 -11.71 14.37 -35.60
N ILE A 431 -11.35 13.29 -34.91
CA ILE A 431 -9.96 13.03 -34.50
C ILE A 431 -9.24 12.01 -35.39
N GLY A 432 -9.91 10.93 -35.80
CA GLY A 432 -9.33 9.93 -36.70
C GLY A 432 -9.74 10.12 -38.17
N PRO A 433 -9.31 9.22 -39.08
CA PRO A 433 -9.08 9.52 -40.49
C PRO A 433 -10.32 9.61 -41.39
N SER A 434 -11.51 9.27 -40.89
CA SER A 434 -12.75 9.24 -41.68
C SER A 434 -13.73 10.34 -41.27
N PRO A 435 -14.61 10.83 -42.15
CA PRO A 435 -15.71 11.70 -41.72
C PRO A 435 -16.63 11.01 -40.70
N ILE A 436 -17.37 11.82 -39.93
CA ILE A 436 -18.42 11.34 -39.00
C ILE A 436 -19.72 12.07 -39.35
N ILE A 437 -20.81 11.30 -39.49
CA ILE A 437 -22.15 11.87 -39.69
C ILE A 437 -22.78 12.11 -38.32
N PHE A 438 -23.33 13.30 -38.13
CA PHE A 438 -24.12 13.71 -36.97
C PHE A 438 -25.60 13.87 -37.37
N ASP A 439 -26.48 13.22 -36.62
CA ASP A 439 -27.95 13.28 -36.74
C ASP A 439 -28.46 14.28 -35.69
N TYR A 440 -29.18 15.34 -36.12
CA TYR A 440 -29.68 16.43 -35.28
C TYR A 440 -31.12 16.84 -35.64
N THR A 441 -31.74 17.67 -34.81
CA THR A 441 -33.13 18.18 -34.94
C THR A 441 -33.17 19.65 -35.33
N ASP A 442 -34.34 20.17 -35.73
CA ASP A 442 -34.53 21.51 -36.31
C ASP A 442 -34.22 22.68 -35.35
N ASP A 443 -34.12 22.41 -34.04
CA ASP A 443 -33.63 23.34 -33.03
C ASP A 443 -32.11 23.55 -33.04
N PHE A 444 -31.35 22.73 -33.78
CA PHE A 444 -29.90 22.87 -33.93
C PHE A 444 -29.47 23.57 -35.21
N SER A 445 -28.52 24.48 -35.09
CA SER A 445 -27.72 25.00 -36.19
C SER A 445 -26.24 24.64 -35.98
N TRP A 446 -25.44 24.67 -37.05
CA TRP A 446 -24.01 24.39 -36.95
C TRP A 446 -23.18 25.25 -37.91
N GLU A 447 -21.92 25.47 -37.55
CA GLU A 447 -20.93 26.19 -38.37
C GLU A 447 -19.51 25.60 -38.23
N PRO A 448 -18.62 25.76 -39.22
CA PRO A 448 -17.20 25.38 -39.09
C PRO A 448 -16.49 26.22 -38.02
N SER A 449 -15.60 25.59 -37.25
CA SER A 449 -14.83 26.24 -36.18
C SER A 449 -13.34 26.30 -36.50
N SER A 450 -12.73 27.45 -36.24
CA SER A 450 -11.27 27.61 -36.17
C SER A 450 -10.70 27.10 -34.83
N GLU A 451 -11.55 26.88 -33.83
CA GLU A 451 -11.15 26.37 -32.51
C GLU A 451 -11.43 24.86 -32.39
N PRO A 452 -10.43 24.05 -32.00
CA PRO A 452 -10.69 22.65 -31.66
C PRO A 452 -11.33 22.51 -30.28
N ALA A 453 -12.03 21.40 -30.04
CA ALA A 453 -12.58 21.07 -28.73
C ALA A 453 -11.47 20.96 -27.66
N PHE A 454 -10.35 20.31 -28.01
CA PHE A 454 -9.17 20.18 -27.16
C PHE A 454 -7.90 20.66 -27.88
N LEU A 455 -7.04 21.35 -27.14
CA LEU A 455 -5.64 21.58 -27.48
C LEU A 455 -4.86 20.29 -27.24
N ARG A 456 -4.46 19.61 -28.32
CA ARG A 456 -3.83 18.28 -28.30
C ARG A 456 -2.33 18.36 -28.62
N VAL A 457 -1.56 17.46 -28.01
CA VAL A 457 -0.17 17.16 -28.38
C VAL A 457 0.04 15.65 -28.32
N THR A 458 0.85 15.08 -29.20
CA THR A 458 1.35 13.70 -29.05
C THR A 458 2.84 13.79 -28.74
N LEU A 459 3.28 13.10 -27.69
CA LEU A 459 4.65 13.10 -27.20
C LEU A 459 5.23 11.69 -27.21
N SER A 460 6.46 11.59 -27.69
CA SER A 460 7.32 10.41 -27.72
C SER A 460 8.22 10.39 -26.47
N LYS A 461 8.92 9.27 -26.23
CA LYS A 461 9.83 9.12 -25.09
C LYS A 461 10.87 10.25 -25.01
N GLY A 462 10.91 10.94 -23.86
CA GLY A 462 11.76 12.11 -23.61
C GLY A 462 11.13 13.46 -23.98
N GLU A 463 10.13 13.48 -24.89
CA GLU A 463 9.46 14.73 -25.28
C GLU A 463 8.60 15.28 -24.12
N SER A 464 8.63 16.60 -23.97
CA SER A 464 7.95 17.32 -22.89
C SER A 464 6.97 18.36 -23.44
N TYR A 465 5.92 18.68 -22.67
CA TYR A 465 4.97 19.75 -23.04
C TYR A 465 4.28 20.35 -21.83
N ALA A 466 3.99 21.66 -21.90
CA ALA A 466 3.41 22.40 -20.80
C ALA A 466 1.99 22.91 -21.09
N TYR A 467 1.05 22.54 -20.22
CA TYR A 467 -0.33 23.04 -20.21
C TYR A 467 -0.55 23.99 -19.03
N THR A 468 -0.88 25.25 -19.30
CA THR A 468 -1.26 26.25 -18.30
C THR A 468 -2.77 26.45 -18.31
N ASN A 469 -3.43 26.19 -17.19
CA ASN A 469 -4.86 26.43 -17.03
C ASN A 469 -5.14 27.93 -16.89
N ILE A 470 -5.79 28.50 -17.90
CA ILE A 470 -6.13 29.93 -17.98
C ILE A 470 -7.56 30.23 -17.52
N SER A 471 -8.32 29.22 -17.07
CA SER A 471 -9.67 29.37 -16.54
C SER A 471 -9.73 29.66 -15.04
N ASP A 472 -10.88 30.09 -14.57
CA ASP A 472 -11.19 30.46 -13.17
C ASP A 472 -11.20 29.28 -12.17
N ARG A 473 -11.14 28.03 -12.66
CA ARG A 473 -11.44 26.81 -11.89
C ARG A 473 -10.45 25.68 -12.15
N LEU A 474 -10.49 24.68 -11.28
CA LEU A 474 -9.83 23.39 -11.54
C LEU A 474 -10.31 22.78 -12.87
N ARG A 475 -9.37 22.25 -13.66
CA ARG A 475 -9.64 21.58 -14.94
C ARG A 475 -8.86 20.28 -15.05
N ASN A 476 -9.41 19.31 -15.76
CA ASN A 476 -8.74 18.05 -16.05
C ASN A 476 -7.90 18.19 -17.32
N LEU A 477 -6.70 17.60 -17.32
CA LEU A 477 -6.06 17.17 -18.56
C LEU A 477 -6.48 15.73 -18.87
N HIS A 478 -6.38 15.37 -20.14
CA HIS A 478 -6.74 14.07 -20.69
C HIS A 478 -5.50 13.45 -21.37
N SER A 479 -5.47 12.12 -21.45
CA SER A 479 -4.32 11.37 -22.01
C SER A 479 -4.73 10.02 -22.56
N THR A 480 -4.16 9.59 -23.70
CA THR A 480 -4.30 8.21 -24.19
C THR A 480 -3.51 7.18 -23.39
N ALA A 481 -2.68 7.61 -22.42
CA ALA A 481 -1.75 6.78 -21.66
C ALA A 481 -2.35 5.46 -21.14
N ARG A 482 -3.54 5.48 -20.52
CA ARG A 482 -4.22 4.25 -20.05
C ARG A 482 -4.64 3.32 -21.19
N THR A 483 -4.99 3.86 -22.35
CA THR A 483 -5.45 3.10 -23.52
C THR A 483 -4.28 2.45 -24.27
N VAL A 484 -3.11 3.09 -24.27
CA VAL A 484 -1.90 2.60 -24.97
C VAL A 484 -0.87 1.95 -24.03
N ASN A 485 -1.23 1.74 -22.76
CA ASN A 485 -0.33 1.33 -21.66
C ASN A 485 0.93 2.22 -21.49
N GLY A 486 0.86 3.46 -21.98
CA GLY A 486 1.95 4.43 -21.91
C GLY A 486 2.16 5.02 -20.51
N LYS A 487 3.39 5.48 -20.27
CA LYS A 487 3.85 6.07 -19.01
C LYS A 487 4.46 7.45 -19.23
N PHE A 488 4.24 8.33 -18.27
CA PHE A 488 4.78 9.68 -18.25
C PHE A 488 5.05 10.16 -16.82
N ASP A 489 5.94 11.13 -16.71
CA ASP A 489 6.14 11.95 -15.52
C ASP A 489 5.32 13.24 -15.66
N VAL A 490 4.85 13.77 -14.52
CA VAL A 490 4.12 15.04 -14.46
C VAL A 490 4.60 15.88 -13.28
N VAL A 491 4.87 17.16 -13.56
CA VAL A 491 5.18 18.19 -12.57
C VAL A 491 4.08 19.26 -12.61
N LEU A 492 3.39 19.46 -11.49
CA LEU A 492 2.44 20.55 -11.30
C LEU A 492 3.12 21.71 -10.60
N TYR A 493 3.04 22.90 -11.19
CA TYR A 493 3.56 24.16 -10.66
C TYR A 493 2.43 25.08 -10.22
N LYS A 494 2.68 25.90 -9.20
CA LYS A 494 1.79 27.00 -8.80
C LYS A 494 1.89 28.17 -9.81
N ALA A 495 1.05 29.18 -9.66
CA ALA A 495 1.08 30.39 -10.50
C ALA A 495 2.37 31.23 -10.32
N ASP A 496 3.08 31.06 -9.20
CA ASP A 496 4.40 31.66 -8.92
C ASP A 496 5.59 30.90 -9.57
N GLY A 497 5.33 29.80 -10.28
CA GLY A 497 6.35 28.97 -10.92
C GLY A 497 7.02 27.92 -10.03
N THR A 498 6.70 27.84 -8.73
CA THR A 498 7.25 26.81 -7.83
C THR A 498 6.55 25.45 -7.99
N GLU A 499 7.26 24.34 -7.80
CA GLU A 499 6.66 22.99 -7.81
C GLU A 499 5.61 22.89 -6.68
N GLN A 500 4.40 22.45 -7.02
CA GLN A 500 3.35 22.06 -6.07
C GLN A 500 3.38 20.56 -5.80
N SER A 501 3.55 19.73 -6.84
CA SER A 501 3.67 18.28 -6.70
C SER A 501 4.17 17.61 -7.97
N ARG A 502 4.81 16.45 -7.82
CA ARG A 502 5.29 15.59 -8.91
C ARG A 502 4.67 14.19 -8.81
N ARG A 503 4.46 13.53 -9.96
CA ARG A 503 4.19 12.09 -10.05
C ARG A 503 5.03 11.51 -11.19
N SER A 504 5.77 10.44 -10.92
CA SER A 504 6.60 9.76 -11.92
C SER A 504 6.09 8.36 -12.26
N ASP A 505 6.28 7.95 -13.51
CA ASP A 505 5.84 6.67 -14.07
C ASP A 505 4.31 6.43 -13.98
N THR A 506 3.51 7.48 -14.21
CA THR A 506 2.04 7.42 -14.18
C THR A 506 1.42 7.26 -15.56
N SER A 507 0.19 6.73 -15.60
CA SER A 507 -0.69 6.72 -16.78
C SER A 507 -1.95 7.57 -16.58
N THR A 508 -1.99 8.39 -15.52
CA THR A 508 -3.20 9.15 -15.13
C THR A 508 -2.95 10.66 -15.19
N ALA A 509 -3.61 11.32 -16.15
CA ALA A 509 -3.50 12.76 -16.35
C ALA A 509 -3.87 13.57 -15.09
N PRO A 510 -3.23 14.74 -14.88
CA PRO A 510 -3.45 15.55 -13.68
C PRO A 510 -4.74 16.38 -13.77
N GLN A 511 -5.14 16.91 -12.61
CA GLN A 511 -6.00 18.08 -12.52
C GLN A 511 -5.11 19.32 -12.30
N VAL A 512 -5.40 20.41 -13.00
CA VAL A 512 -4.61 21.64 -12.99
C VAL A 512 -5.47 22.78 -12.44
N GLY A 513 -5.02 23.43 -11.37
CA GLY A 513 -5.75 24.54 -10.75
C GLY A 513 -5.75 25.81 -11.61
N ALA A 514 -6.64 26.76 -11.31
CA ALA A 514 -6.67 28.07 -11.96
C ALA A 514 -5.30 28.75 -11.89
N GLY A 515 -4.79 29.25 -13.03
CA GLY A 515 -3.47 29.90 -13.13
C GLY A 515 -2.26 28.98 -12.96
N LYS A 516 -2.45 27.65 -12.91
CA LYS A 516 -1.36 26.67 -12.66
C LYS A 516 -0.89 26.01 -13.96
N LYS A 517 0.37 25.55 -13.96
CA LYS A 517 1.05 24.89 -15.09
C LYS A 517 1.27 23.41 -14.77
N ALA A 518 1.06 22.54 -15.75
CA ALA A 518 1.43 21.14 -15.73
C ALA A 518 2.46 20.88 -16.83
N LEU A 519 3.67 20.47 -16.45
CA LEU A 519 4.66 19.91 -17.38
C LEU A 519 4.47 18.40 -17.41
N LEU A 520 4.40 17.83 -18.62
CA LEU A 520 4.23 16.41 -18.89
C LEU A 520 5.44 15.94 -19.71
N THR A 521 6.05 14.82 -19.33
CA THR A 521 7.22 14.23 -20.04
C THR A 521 7.00 12.74 -20.22
N VAL A 522 7.00 12.23 -21.45
CA VAL A 522 6.72 10.81 -21.71
C VAL A 522 7.94 9.93 -21.43
N THR A 523 7.73 8.82 -20.73
CA THR A 523 8.80 7.89 -20.30
C THR A 523 8.71 6.52 -20.96
N SER A 524 7.54 6.12 -21.47
CA SER A 524 7.37 4.91 -22.28
C SER A 524 7.77 5.12 -23.73
N ASP A 525 8.25 4.04 -24.38
CA ASP A 525 8.54 4.03 -25.82
C ASP A 525 7.29 4.18 -26.70
N THR A 526 6.10 3.83 -26.18
CA THR A 526 4.81 4.12 -26.82
C THR A 526 4.46 5.61 -26.69
N PRO A 527 4.22 6.34 -27.79
CA PRO A 527 3.81 7.75 -27.75
C PRO A 527 2.44 7.95 -27.09
N ILE A 528 2.26 9.11 -26.45
CA ILE A 528 1.05 9.46 -25.68
C ILE A 528 0.46 10.77 -26.20
N THR A 529 -0.81 10.76 -26.57
CA THR A 529 -1.57 11.98 -26.89
C THR A 529 -2.19 12.54 -25.63
N PHE A 530 -1.89 13.80 -25.31
CA PHE A 530 -2.51 14.58 -24.26
C PHE A 530 -3.51 15.58 -24.84
N GLY A 531 -4.46 16.02 -24.02
CA GLY A 531 -5.45 17.02 -24.39
C GLY A 531 -5.88 17.88 -23.20
N GLY A 532 -5.91 19.19 -23.38
CA GLY A 532 -6.59 20.14 -22.50
C GLY A 532 -7.74 20.83 -23.24
N ILE A 533 -8.87 21.09 -22.59
CA ILE A 533 -9.98 21.85 -23.18
C ILE A 533 -9.46 23.19 -23.72
N TYR A 534 -9.65 23.46 -25.02
CA TYR A 534 -8.97 24.57 -25.72
C TYR A 534 -9.18 25.92 -25.04
N ARG A 535 -10.43 26.31 -24.77
CA ARG A 535 -10.76 27.57 -24.07
C ARG A 535 -10.36 27.62 -22.58
N SER A 536 -9.90 26.51 -22.00
CA SER A 536 -9.45 26.44 -20.59
C SER A 536 -7.93 26.32 -20.44
N PHE A 537 -7.19 25.96 -21.49
CA PHE A 537 -5.75 25.74 -21.43
C PHE A 537 -5.01 26.45 -22.56
N ARG A 538 -4.05 27.30 -22.19
CA ARG A 538 -2.98 27.69 -23.10
C ARG A 538 -1.85 26.66 -22.97
N ALA A 539 -1.24 26.29 -24.09
CA ALA A 539 0.00 25.52 -24.08
C ALA A 539 1.11 26.23 -24.86
N GLN A 540 2.33 25.79 -24.64
CA GLN A 540 3.55 26.39 -25.16
C GLN A 540 4.58 25.26 -25.31
N GLY A 541 5.09 25.09 -26.54
CA GLY A 541 6.27 24.26 -26.76
C GLY A 541 7.49 24.96 -26.13
N ASP A 542 8.30 24.19 -25.43
CA ASP A 542 9.47 24.56 -24.63
C ASP A 542 9.85 26.05 -24.46
N ASP A 543 9.36 26.61 -23.35
CA ASP A 543 10.17 27.41 -22.40
C ASP A 543 10.17 26.66 -21.04
N GLY A 544 10.40 25.35 -21.10
CA GLY A 544 9.85 24.40 -20.13
C GLY A 544 10.85 23.41 -19.51
N ASP A 545 12.12 23.78 -19.37
CA ASP A 545 13.21 23.02 -18.72
C ASP A 545 12.94 21.51 -18.61
N PRO A 546 13.25 20.71 -19.67
CA PRO A 546 13.06 19.27 -19.62
C PRO A 546 13.83 18.68 -18.44
N LEU A 547 13.27 17.62 -17.85
CA LEU A 547 13.91 16.93 -16.73
C LEU A 547 15.17 16.22 -17.23
N GLN A 548 16.32 16.82 -16.93
CA GLN A 548 17.63 16.24 -17.18
C GLN A 548 17.82 14.99 -16.33
N GLN A 549 18.65 14.06 -16.81
CA GLN A 549 18.96 12.81 -16.12
C GLN A 549 20.45 12.49 -16.22
N THR A 550 21.02 11.97 -15.13
CA THR A 550 22.36 11.37 -15.10
C THR A 550 22.27 10.02 -14.40
N THR A 551 22.91 9.02 -14.98
CA THR A 551 23.11 7.70 -14.35
C THR A 551 24.53 7.62 -13.79
N LEU A 552 24.65 7.26 -12.52
CA LEU A 552 25.90 6.92 -11.85
C LEU A 552 26.05 5.39 -11.89
N GLU A 553 27.09 4.88 -12.53
CA GLU A 553 27.46 3.46 -12.46
C GLU A 553 28.09 3.10 -11.09
N PRO A 554 28.24 1.81 -10.73
CA PRO A 554 28.83 1.40 -9.46
C PRO A 554 30.22 2.00 -9.20
N GLY A 555 30.33 2.86 -8.18
CA GLY A 555 31.55 3.58 -7.82
C GLY A 555 31.67 4.99 -8.42
N ASP A 556 30.79 5.41 -9.33
CA ASP A 556 30.81 6.77 -9.87
C ASP A 556 30.50 7.81 -8.79
N SER A 557 31.20 8.95 -8.86
CA SER A 557 30.87 10.15 -8.12
C SER A 557 30.59 11.30 -9.09
N TYR A 558 29.56 12.09 -8.83
CA TYR A 558 29.21 13.27 -9.61
C TYR A 558 29.04 14.48 -8.69
N ILE A 559 29.42 15.65 -9.20
CA ILE A 559 29.07 16.95 -8.61
C ILE A 559 27.89 17.54 -9.39
N PHE A 560 26.95 18.11 -8.64
CA PHE A 560 25.73 18.73 -9.16
C PHE A 560 25.67 20.19 -8.68
N TRP A 561 25.65 21.14 -9.61
CA TRP A 561 25.59 22.58 -9.32
C TRP A 561 24.19 23.12 -9.54
N ASN A 562 23.61 23.74 -8.51
CA ASN A 562 22.27 24.32 -8.56
C ASN A 562 22.33 25.82 -8.90
N HIS A 563 22.19 26.13 -10.18
CA HIS A 563 22.15 27.50 -10.70
C HIS A 563 20.81 28.22 -10.43
N ASP A 564 19.86 27.60 -9.71
CA ASP A 564 18.61 28.24 -9.33
C ASP A 564 18.70 29.05 -8.02
N SER A 565 17.82 30.04 -7.94
CA SER A 565 17.52 30.85 -6.76
C SER A 565 16.81 30.10 -5.62
N GLN A 566 16.48 28.83 -5.81
CA GLN A 566 15.73 27.96 -4.88
C GLN A 566 16.44 26.61 -4.71
N SER A 567 16.18 25.88 -3.62
CA SER A 567 16.65 24.50 -3.48
C SER A 567 16.05 23.58 -4.55
N ASN A 568 16.81 22.57 -4.98
CA ASN A 568 16.39 21.54 -5.91
C ASN A 568 16.75 20.14 -5.36
N THR A 569 15.84 19.17 -5.49
CA THR A 569 16.07 17.78 -5.06
C THR A 569 16.49 16.90 -6.23
N LEU A 570 17.62 16.18 -6.11
CA LEU A 570 18.05 15.13 -7.03
C LEU A 570 17.20 13.88 -6.78
N ARG A 571 16.09 13.72 -7.50
CA ARG A 571 15.18 12.58 -7.29
C ARG A 571 15.67 11.35 -8.04
N ARG A 572 15.74 10.19 -7.38
CA ARG A 572 16.11 8.93 -8.05
C ARG A 572 14.93 8.34 -8.82
N ASP A 573 15.24 7.63 -9.90
CA ASP A 573 14.29 6.78 -10.58
C ASP A 573 13.96 5.54 -9.73
N LYS A 574 12.70 5.07 -9.79
CA LYS A 574 12.22 3.88 -9.08
C LYS A 574 12.95 2.62 -9.55
N SER A 575 13.48 2.61 -10.77
CA SER A 575 14.33 1.53 -11.30
C SER A 575 15.58 1.27 -10.45
N SER A 576 16.11 2.27 -9.76
CA SER A 576 17.26 2.14 -8.85
C SER A 576 16.93 1.32 -7.58
N GLY A 577 15.65 1.16 -7.22
CA GLY A 577 15.22 0.38 -6.07
C GLY A 577 15.87 0.84 -4.74
N ASN A 578 16.35 -0.12 -3.96
CA ASN A 578 17.03 0.14 -2.69
C ASN A 578 18.54 0.43 -2.85
N ALA A 579 18.97 1.01 -3.98
CA ALA A 579 20.36 1.41 -4.16
C ALA A 579 20.74 2.54 -3.18
N HIS A 580 21.77 2.27 -2.38
CA HIS A 580 22.41 3.19 -1.45
C HIS A 580 23.50 4.02 -2.15
N PHE A 581 23.63 5.27 -1.71
CA PHE A 581 24.65 6.22 -2.16
C PHE A 581 25.12 7.05 -0.94
N ASP A 582 26.27 7.69 -1.12
CA ASP A 582 26.75 8.73 -0.22
C ASP A 582 26.45 10.09 -0.86
N SER A 583 26.05 11.10 -0.08
CA SER A 583 25.82 12.45 -0.60
C SER A 583 26.18 13.54 0.41
N ALA A 584 26.77 14.64 -0.06
CA ALA A 584 27.08 15.80 0.76
C ALA A 584 26.88 17.09 -0.04
N SER A 585 26.19 18.07 0.54
CA SER A 585 25.74 19.29 -0.13
C SER A 585 26.19 20.55 0.61
N TYR A 586 26.61 21.56 -0.14
CA TYR A 586 27.32 22.75 0.36
C TYR A 586 26.75 24.04 -0.22
N ARG A 587 26.99 25.16 0.48
CA ARG A 587 26.68 26.52 0.04
C ARG A 587 27.96 27.33 -0.11
N GLY A 588 28.33 27.71 -1.33
CA GLY A 588 29.57 28.44 -1.58
C GLY A 588 30.81 27.64 -1.20
N LEU A 589 31.82 28.28 -0.59
CA LEU A 589 33.10 27.65 -0.23
C LEU A 589 32.95 26.64 0.94
N ARG A 590 32.47 25.43 0.63
CA ARG A 590 32.39 24.24 1.52
C ARG A 590 31.61 24.41 2.83
N LEU A 591 30.71 25.38 2.95
CA LEU A 591 29.77 25.41 4.07
C LEU A 591 28.74 24.30 3.91
N LEU A 592 28.91 23.18 4.63
CA LEU A 592 28.00 22.04 4.57
C LEU A 592 26.58 22.43 4.99
N THR A 593 25.59 22.00 4.21
CA THR A 593 24.16 22.21 4.50
C THR A 593 23.41 20.91 4.79
N SER A 594 23.85 19.80 4.21
CA SER A 594 23.26 18.47 4.41
C SER A 594 24.25 17.38 4.00
N ASP A 595 24.22 16.24 4.70
CA ASP A 595 24.98 15.05 4.32
C ASP A 595 24.18 13.78 4.67
N HIS A 596 24.43 12.72 3.91
CA HIS A 596 23.85 11.40 4.12
C HIS A 596 24.85 10.32 3.74
N PHE A 597 25.26 9.51 4.71
CA PHE A 597 26.16 8.37 4.51
C PHE A 597 25.38 7.07 4.27
N ASN A 598 25.74 6.32 3.24
CA ASN A 598 25.22 4.99 2.90
C ASN A 598 23.68 4.91 2.94
N ASN A 599 23.00 5.89 2.35
CA ASN A 599 21.57 6.16 2.55
C ASN A 599 20.75 6.02 1.26
N THR A 600 19.42 6.07 1.39
CA THR A 600 18.43 6.04 0.30
C THR A 600 17.49 7.25 0.33
N VAL A 601 17.95 8.38 0.89
CA VAL A 601 17.22 9.67 0.96
C VAL A 601 17.73 10.63 -0.12
N ASP A 602 16.86 10.96 -1.09
CA ASP A 602 17.18 11.80 -2.25
C ASP A 602 17.86 13.14 -1.85
N PRO A 603 19.04 13.50 -2.41
CA PRO A 603 19.78 14.71 -2.02
C PRO A 603 19.02 16.02 -2.32
N GLU A 604 19.09 16.99 -1.40
CA GLU A 604 18.69 18.38 -1.65
C GLU A 604 19.91 19.28 -1.82
N ILE A 605 20.02 19.91 -3.00
CA ILE A 605 20.99 20.96 -3.29
C ILE A 605 20.35 22.31 -2.97
N VAL A 606 20.96 23.10 -2.10
CA VAL A 606 20.46 24.44 -1.77
C VAL A 606 20.59 25.42 -2.93
N ALA A 607 19.83 26.52 -2.91
CA ALA A 607 19.93 27.62 -3.87
C ALA A 607 21.37 28.15 -3.99
N GLY A 608 21.91 28.21 -5.23
CA GLY A 608 23.30 28.60 -5.49
C GLY A 608 24.36 27.70 -4.84
N GLY A 609 24.00 26.45 -4.55
CA GLY A 609 24.85 25.46 -3.87
C GLY A 609 25.29 24.32 -4.78
N GLU A 610 26.07 23.41 -4.20
CA GLU A 610 26.60 22.22 -4.86
C GLU A 610 26.30 20.95 -4.05
N ALA A 611 26.18 19.81 -4.70
CA ALA A 611 26.11 18.51 -4.04
C ALA A 611 26.99 17.49 -4.74
N ILE A 612 27.79 16.76 -3.97
CA ILE A 612 28.56 15.61 -4.45
C ILE A 612 27.78 14.36 -4.05
N VAL A 613 27.57 13.46 -5.01
CA VAL A 613 26.81 12.21 -4.83
C VAL A 613 27.63 11.06 -5.41
N THR A 614 27.80 10.00 -4.63
CA THR A 614 28.62 8.83 -5.00
C THR A 614 27.81 7.54 -4.88
N ASN A 615 27.75 6.77 -5.96
CA ASN A 615 27.08 5.48 -5.96
C ASN A 615 27.95 4.43 -5.26
N VAL A 616 27.46 3.91 -4.12
CA VAL A 616 28.15 2.88 -3.32
C VAL A 616 27.47 1.51 -3.39
N SER A 617 26.58 1.32 -4.38
CA SER A 617 25.84 0.08 -4.63
C SER A 617 26.46 -0.78 -5.74
N ASP A 618 26.01 -2.03 -5.82
CA ASP A 618 26.31 -3.02 -6.86
C ASP A 618 25.61 -2.77 -8.22
N ARG A 619 24.86 -1.66 -8.34
CA ARG A 619 23.99 -1.32 -9.48
C ARG A 619 23.98 0.17 -9.75
N SER A 620 23.65 0.56 -10.97
CA SER A 620 23.55 1.96 -11.35
C SER A 620 22.36 2.70 -10.72
N ILE A 621 22.51 4.02 -10.54
CA ILE A 621 21.50 4.91 -9.96
C ILE A 621 21.24 6.07 -10.92
N THR A 622 20.01 6.22 -11.40
CA THR A 622 19.62 7.35 -12.27
C THR A 622 18.95 8.44 -11.43
N PHE A 623 19.53 9.62 -11.42
CA PHE A 623 18.96 10.84 -10.83
C PHE A 623 18.31 11.69 -11.91
N ARG A 624 17.12 12.25 -11.63
CA ARG A 624 16.36 13.17 -12.48
C ARG A 624 16.18 14.53 -11.80
N TYR A 625 16.44 15.60 -12.52
CA TYR A 625 16.53 16.97 -11.98
C TYR A 625 16.13 18.03 -13.01
N SER A 626 16.06 19.31 -12.62
CA SER A 626 15.71 20.43 -13.50
C SER A 626 16.89 20.87 -14.37
N SER A 627 16.65 21.49 -15.53
CA SER A 627 17.73 21.93 -16.44
C SER A 627 18.66 23.01 -15.87
N LYS A 628 18.29 23.63 -14.73
CA LYS A 628 19.14 24.52 -13.93
C LYS A 628 20.19 23.80 -13.08
N ILE A 629 20.15 22.46 -13.03
CA ILE A 629 21.20 21.66 -12.39
C ILE A 629 22.18 21.18 -13.45
N GLU A 630 23.41 21.63 -13.33
CA GLU A 630 24.55 21.12 -14.09
C GLU A 630 25.12 19.91 -13.36
N ALA A 631 25.45 18.83 -14.08
CA ALA A 631 25.98 17.60 -13.50
C ALA A 631 27.28 17.20 -14.19
N MET A 632 28.34 16.95 -13.42
CA MET A 632 29.67 16.63 -13.92
C MET A 632 30.26 15.43 -13.16
N LEU A 633 30.95 14.53 -13.87
CA LEU A 633 31.69 13.44 -13.26
C LEU A 633 32.80 14.02 -12.35
N ASN A 634 32.85 13.56 -11.10
CA ASN A 634 33.78 14.04 -10.08
C ASN A 634 34.76 12.92 -9.69
N ALA A 635 36.05 13.23 -9.63
CA ALA A 635 37.09 12.28 -9.19
C ALA A 635 37.09 12.04 -7.66
N GLN A 636 36.35 12.83 -6.88
CA GLN A 636 36.27 12.71 -5.42
C GLN A 636 34.89 12.18 -4.97
N ALA A 637 34.90 11.22 -4.05
CA ALA A 637 33.69 10.70 -3.42
C ALA A 637 33.14 11.67 -2.37
N ALA A 638 31.83 11.69 -2.15
CA ALA A 638 31.16 12.58 -1.17
C ALA A 638 31.66 12.40 0.27
N PHE A 639 32.17 11.21 0.59
CA PHE A 639 32.77 10.85 1.87
C PHE A 639 34.08 10.08 1.64
N HIS A 640 35.05 10.28 2.52
CA HIS A 640 36.10 9.30 2.74
C HIS A 640 35.49 8.09 3.47
N ARG A 641 35.48 6.91 2.82
CA ARG A 641 35.06 5.63 3.41
C ARG A 641 36.28 4.90 3.97
N ILE A 642 36.36 4.74 5.29
CA ILE A 642 37.48 4.06 5.97
C ILE A 642 36.93 2.83 6.69
N THR A 643 37.33 1.63 6.28
CA THR A 643 37.07 0.40 7.04
C THR A 643 38.27 0.06 7.92
N LEU A 644 38.05 0.03 9.24
CA LEU A 644 39.06 -0.36 10.24
C LEU A 644 38.69 -1.70 10.86
N LYS A 645 39.64 -2.64 10.91
CA LYS A 645 39.55 -3.91 11.65
C LYS A 645 39.96 -3.71 13.11
N ARG A 646 39.77 -4.75 13.94
CA ARG A 646 40.21 -4.75 15.35
C ARG A 646 41.68 -4.34 15.51
N GLY A 647 41.93 -3.27 16.26
CA GLY A 647 43.24 -2.67 16.49
C GLY A 647 43.71 -1.67 15.43
N GLU A 648 43.08 -1.61 14.25
CA GLU A 648 43.39 -0.58 13.24
C GLU A 648 42.86 0.78 13.71
N THR A 649 43.68 1.82 13.52
CA THR A 649 43.45 3.18 14.06
C THR A 649 43.58 4.23 12.96
N ARG A 650 42.77 5.29 13.03
CA ARG A 650 42.80 6.41 12.07
C ARG A 650 42.56 7.74 12.79
N LYS A 651 43.14 8.82 12.26
CA LYS A 651 42.92 10.20 12.69
C LYS A 651 42.03 10.93 11.69
N PHE A 652 41.03 11.65 12.18
CA PHE A 652 40.07 12.42 11.40
C PHE A 652 40.11 13.88 11.88
N ILE A 653 40.57 14.79 11.04
CA ILE A 653 40.75 16.21 11.36
C ILE A 653 39.55 16.99 10.82
N ASN A 654 38.80 17.66 11.67
CA ASN A 654 37.71 18.53 11.24
C ASN A 654 38.28 19.88 10.79
N VAL A 655 38.44 20.04 9.47
CA VAL A 655 38.99 21.26 8.83
C VAL A 655 37.93 22.34 8.58
N SER A 656 36.70 22.12 9.03
CA SER A 656 35.58 23.05 8.88
C SER A 656 35.41 24.00 10.08
N THR A 657 34.49 24.98 9.92
CA THR A 657 34.10 25.91 10.98
C THR A 657 32.92 25.42 11.84
N MET A 658 32.57 24.13 11.80
CA MET A 658 31.42 23.57 12.55
C MET A 658 31.75 22.22 13.20
N ASP A 659 31.20 21.98 14.39
CA ASP A 659 31.28 20.67 15.05
C ASP A 659 30.44 19.64 14.27
N LYS A 660 31.05 18.51 13.88
CA LYS A 660 30.39 17.43 13.11
C LYS A 660 30.88 16.07 13.64
N ALA A 661 29.98 15.10 13.72
CA ALA A 661 30.33 13.72 14.06
C ALA A 661 30.76 12.94 12.81
N LEU A 662 31.61 11.92 12.98
CA LEU A 662 31.79 10.90 11.94
C LEU A 662 30.51 10.07 11.78
N ASP A 663 30.30 9.55 10.57
CA ASP A 663 29.19 8.64 10.25
C ASP A 663 29.68 7.18 10.19
N VAL A 664 28.77 6.20 10.23
CA VAL A 664 29.14 4.77 10.24
C VAL A 664 28.08 3.89 9.58
N ILE A 665 28.50 2.79 8.93
CA ILE A 665 27.60 1.72 8.49
C ILE A 665 27.24 0.84 9.69
N SER A 666 26.29 1.31 10.49
CA SER A 666 25.93 0.68 11.78
C SER A 666 25.36 -0.73 11.63
N VAL A 667 26.02 -1.72 12.24
CA VAL A 667 25.46 -3.06 12.51
C VAL A 667 25.69 -3.46 13.96
N SER A 668 24.81 -4.30 14.50
CA SER A 668 24.90 -4.75 15.89
C SER A 668 26.21 -5.48 16.18
N GLY A 669 26.92 -5.09 17.25
CA GLY A 669 28.20 -5.68 17.66
C GLY A 669 29.46 -4.94 17.20
N MET A 670 29.34 -3.93 16.32
CA MET A 670 30.44 -2.98 16.07
C MET A 670 30.75 -2.16 17.32
N LYS A 671 32.04 -1.98 17.64
CA LYS A 671 32.51 -1.18 18.78
C LYS A 671 33.88 -0.55 18.52
N TRP A 672 34.11 0.62 19.10
CA TRP A 672 35.35 1.38 18.96
C TRP A 672 35.72 2.15 20.24
N ASN A 673 36.99 2.55 20.31
CA ASN A 673 37.48 3.58 21.21
C ASN A 673 37.70 4.87 20.41
N TYR A 674 37.52 6.03 21.03
CA TYR A 674 37.95 7.31 20.46
C TYR A 674 38.47 8.28 21.52
N MET A 675 39.41 9.14 21.13
CA MET A 675 39.75 10.39 21.81
C MET A 675 39.53 11.56 20.84
N ASN A 676 38.81 12.57 21.29
CA ASN A 676 38.64 13.82 20.56
C ASN A 676 39.47 14.94 21.21
N TYR A 677 40.21 15.64 20.37
CA TYR A 677 41.16 16.69 20.70
C TYR A 677 40.69 18.02 20.11
N ARG A 678 40.91 19.11 20.84
CA ARG A 678 40.74 20.47 20.31
C ARG A 678 41.90 20.81 19.36
N SER A 679 41.79 21.96 18.69
CA SER A 679 42.84 22.53 17.83
C SER A 679 44.16 22.81 18.56
N ASP A 680 44.15 22.94 19.89
CA ASP A 680 45.34 23.09 20.73
C ASP A 680 45.99 21.74 21.16
N GLY A 681 45.41 20.61 20.77
CA GLY A 681 45.87 19.27 21.16
C GLY A 681 45.37 18.79 22.53
N THR A 682 44.53 19.55 23.24
CA THR A 682 43.91 19.09 24.50
C THR A 682 42.76 18.12 24.25
N VAL A 683 42.73 16.98 24.96
CA VAL A 683 41.58 16.06 24.95
C VAL A 683 40.38 16.76 25.61
N TYR A 684 39.21 16.70 24.98
CA TYR A 684 37.95 17.21 25.57
C TYR A 684 36.88 16.14 25.76
N SER A 685 36.98 15.00 25.07
CA SER A 685 36.09 13.85 25.29
C SER A 685 36.75 12.56 24.81
N GLN A 686 36.59 11.48 25.55
CA GLN A 686 37.03 10.14 25.16
C GLN A 686 35.98 9.09 25.53
N ALA A 687 35.98 7.97 24.83
CA ALA A 687 35.15 6.82 25.16
C ALA A 687 35.80 5.52 24.67
N SER A 688 35.58 4.42 25.40
CA SER A 688 36.16 3.10 25.11
C SER A 688 35.06 2.04 25.07
N ASP A 689 35.24 1.00 24.25
CA ASP A 689 34.31 -0.11 24.04
C ASP A 689 32.86 0.35 23.71
N THR A 690 32.75 1.46 22.97
CA THR A 690 31.50 2.21 22.75
C THR A 690 30.92 2.04 21.34
N THR A 691 29.65 2.40 21.20
CA THR A 691 28.91 2.58 19.94
C THR A 691 28.58 4.05 19.65
N GLN A 692 29.01 4.98 20.51
CA GLN A 692 28.80 6.42 20.33
C GLN A 692 29.79 6.97 19.30
N LEU A 693 29.30 7.75 18.33
CA LEU A 693 30.13 8.36 17.31
C LEU A 693 30.92 9.57 17.87
N PRO A 694 32.19 9.76 17.48
CA PRO A 694 32.97 10.92 17.89
C PRO A 694 32.43 12.18 17.23
N LEU A 695 31.82 13.07 18.03
CA LEU A 695 31.54 14.45 17.66
C LEU A 695 32.83 15.27 17.72
N VAL A 696 33.36 15.65 16.56
CA VAL A 696 34.65 16.33 16.40
C VAL A 696 34.44 17.84 16.30
N GLN A 697 35.06 18.62 17.20
CA GLN A 697 34.91 20.08 17.19
C GLN A 697 35.59 20.73 15.97
N ALA A 698 35.10 21.91 15.57
CA ALA A 698 35.67 22.73 14.50
C ALA A 698 37.18 22.99 14.74
N GLY A 699 38.03 22.66 13.76
CA GLY A 699 39.49 22.74 13.85
C GLY A 699 40.15 21.69 14.76
N GLY A 700 39.38 20.82 15.42
CA GLY A 700 39.87 19.71 16.23
C GLY A 700 40.09 18.43 15.43
N TYR A 701 40.42 17.34 16.12
CA TYR A 701 40.57 16.02 15.49
C TYR A 701 40.15 14.88 16.42
N ALA A 702 39.70 13.77 15.85
CA ALA A 702 39.47 12.52 16.55
C ALA A 702 40.52 11.47 16.17
N VAL A 703 40.98 10.69 17.13
CA VAL A 703 41.70 9.43 16.90
C VAL A 703 40.75 8.29 17.28
N VAL A 704 40.49 7.38 16.35
CA VAL A 704 39.49 6.31 16.49
C VAL A 704 40.14 4.96 16.22
N THR A 705 39.92 4.00 17.12
CA THR A 705 40.45 2.63 17.05
C THR A 705 39.29 1.64 17.14
N THR A 706 39.16 0.73 16.17
CA THR A 706 38.12 -0.30 16.23
C THR A 706 38.51 -1.40 17.22
N VAL A 707 37.60 -1.79 18.12
CA VAL A 707 37.87 -2.83 19.14
C VAL A 707 37.01 -4.09 18.99
N SER A 708 35.90 -4.02 18.23
CA SER A 708 35.13 -5.21 17.83
C SER A 708 35.88 -6.07 16.81
N ASP A 709 35.66 -7.39 16.86
CA ASP A 709 36.14 -8.33 15.82
C ASP A 709 35.47 -8.10 14.46
N MET A 710 34.27 -7.50 14.46
CA MET A 710 33.65 -6.96 13.24
C MET A 710 34.35 -5.66 12.81
N PRO A 711 34.85 -5.56 11.56
CA PRO A 711 35.40 -4.31 11.03
C PRO A 711 34.32 -3.23 10.92
N VAL A 712 34.70 -1.98 11.20
CA VAL A 712 33.80 -0.82 11.21
C VAL A 712 34.12 0.09 10.03
N THR A 713 33.12 0.44 9.22
CA THR A 713 33.27 1.38 8.09
C THR A 713 32.72 2.74 8.47
N TYR A 714 33.64 3.68 8.66
CA TYR A 714 33.36 5.08 8.95
C TYR A 714 33.21 5.88 7.66
N GLY A 715 32.32 6.87 7.69
CA GLY A 715 32.19 7.93 6.71
C GLY A 715 32.69 9.24 7.30
N ALA A 716 33.62 9.89 6.62
CA ALA A 716 34.05 11.26 6.95
C ALA A 716 33.76 12.17 5.74
N VAL A 717 32.88 13.16 5.91
CA VAL A 717 32.41 14.05 4.84
C VAL A 717 33.58 14.77 4.14
N LEU A 718 33.65 14.69 2.81
CA LEU A 718 34.72 15.28 2.00
C LEU A 718 34.86 16.79 2.28
N GLY A 719 36.09 17.26 2.50
CA GLY A 719 36.36 18.69 2.67
C GLY A 719 35.82 19.33 3.96
N ILE A 720 35.15 18.54 4.81
CA ILE A 720 34.91 18.80 6.23
C ILE A 720 35.91 18.03 7.08
N PHE A 721 36.28 16.82 6.65
CA PHE A 721 37.33 16.02 7.28
C PHE A 721 38.51 15.73 6.33
N ASP A 722 39.72 15.93 6.84
CA ASP A 722 40.94 15.30 6.32
C ASP A 722 41.28 14.05 7.17
N VAL A 723 41.94 13.04 6.58
CA VAL A 723 42.04 11.70 7.19
C VAL A 723 43.45 11.11 7.12
N GLU A 724 44.09 10.97 8.29
CA GLU A 724 45.49 10.57 8.45
C GLU A 724 45.67 9.19 9.12
N ASP A 725 46.82 8.56 8.89
CA ASP A 725 47.28 7.41 9.65
C ASP A 725 47.62 7.80 11.09
N ALA A 726 47.28 6.93 12.05
CA ALA A 726 47.56 7.17 13.47
C ALA A 726 47.85 5.86 14.21
N GLN A 727 48.64 5.96 15.29
CA GLN A 727 48.82 4.88 16.25
C GLN A 727 47.72 4.91 17.30
N ALA A 728 47.38 3.75 17.87
CA ALA A 728 46.42 3.66 18.96
C ALA A 728 46.91 4.49 20.18
N PRO A 729 46.04 5.29 20.83
CA PRO A 729 46.41 5.99 22.04
C PRO A 729 46.71 4.98 23.15
N THR A 730 47.86 5.13 23.81
CA THR A 730 48.28 4.25 24.90
C THR A 730 47.62 4.69 26.21
N ASP A 731 46.42 4.19 26.47
CA ASP A 731 45.89 4.14 27.85
C ASP A 731 46.86 3.30 28.68
N SER A 732 47.49 3.90 29.68
CA SER A 732 48.43 3.18 30.54
C SER A 732 47.65 2.39 31.59
N GLN A 733 48.00 1.12 31.78
CA GLN A 733 47.29 0.21 32.67
C GLN A 733 48.25 -0.68 33.45
N VAL A 734 47.85 -1.07 34.66
CA VAL A 734 48.54 -2.07 35.49
C VAL A 734 47.52 -3.02 36.12
N THR A 735 47.83 -4.31 36.17
CA THR A 735 47.08 -5.31 36.93
C THR A 735 47.88 -5.71 38.16
N ILE A 736 47.30 -5.52 39.35
CA ILE A 736 47.93 -5.72 40.66
C ILE A 736 47.33 -6.98 41.30
N LYS A 737 48.14 -7.96 41.72
CA LYS A 737 47.69 -9.23 42.30
C LYS A 737 47.54 -9.16 43.82
N GLN A 738 46.94 -10.19 44.42
CA GLN A 738 46.76 -10.28 45.87
C GLN A 738 48.09 -10.10 46.63
N GLY A 739 48.11 -9.20 47.61
CA GLY A 739 49.30 -8.87 48.41
C GLY A 739 50.27 -7.89 47.75
N GLU A 740 50.25 -7.74 46.42
CA GLU A 740 51.04 -6.74 45.71
C GLU A 740 50.52 -5.32 46.00
N SER A 741 51.43 -4.36 45.89
CA SER A 741 51.14 -2.94 46.07
C SER A 741 51.68 -2.13 44.89
N TYR A 742 51.04 -1.00 44.59
CA TYR A 742 51.44 -0.11 43.49
C TYR A 742 51.27 1.35 43.92
N VAL A 743 52.22 2.18 43.50
CA VAL A 743 52.28 3.62 43.78
C VAL A 743 51.95 4.38 42.50
N PHE A 744 50.99 5.29 42.59
CA PHE A 744 50.57 6.18 41.52
C PHE A 744 50.82 7.62 41.95
N HIS A 745 51.64 8.34 41.19
CA HIS A 745 51.99 9.73 41.46
C HIS A 745 51.57 10.63 40.29
N ASN A 746 50.74 11.63 40.57
CA ASN A 746 50.25 12.55 39.54
C ASN A 746 51.30 13.66 39.28
N THR A 747 51.99 13.58 38.15
CA THR A 747 52.96 14.58 37.68
C THR A 747 52.31 15.72 36.89
N GLY A 748 51.02 15.59 36.57
CA GLY A 748 50.21 16.58 35.88
C GLY A 748 49.89 17.82 36.70
N ALA A 749 49.50 18.89 35.99
CA ALA A 749 49.13 20.17 36.59
C ALA A 749 47.67 20.22 37.08
N GLN A 750 46.89 19.16 36.86
CA GLN A 750 45.47 19.05 37.22
C GLN A 750 45.18 17.74 37.96
N ALA A 751 43.97 17.60 38.49
CA ALA A 751 43.51 16.31 39.01
C ALA A 751 43.22 15.35 37.85
N SER A 752 43.73 14.12 37.92
CA SER A 752 43.41 13.04 36.98
C SER A 752 42.68 11.93 37.72
N SER A 753 41.68 11.33 37.07
CA SER A 753 41.06 10.10 37.55
C SER A 753 41.88 8.88 37.18
N LEU A 754 41.81 7.85 38.03
CA LEU A 754 42.21 6.49 37.75
C LEU A 754 40.96 5.62 37.88
N THR A 755 40.69 4.76 36.91
CA THR A 755 39.56 3.81 36.96
C THR A 755 40.04 2.41 37.30
N THR A 756 39.22 1.63 38.00
CA THR A 756 39.57 0.25 38.42
C THR A 756 38.44 -0.74 38.12
N ASP A 757 38.81 -1.98 37.80
CA ASP A 757 37.83 -3.06 37.58
C ASP A 757 37.22 -3.62 38.88
N ALA A 758 37.60 -3.10 40.05
CA ALA A 758 37.22 -3.65 41.36
C ALA A 758 35.73 -3.52 41.71
N ALA A 759 34.95 -2.74 40.95
CA ALA A 759 33.49 -2.69 41.11
C ALA A 759 32.79 -4.00 40.69
N HIS A 760 33.53 -4.96 40.13
CA HIS A 760 33.02 -6.27 39.70
C HIS A 760 33.68 -7.44 40.49
N GLU A 761 32.99 -8.59 40.49
CA GLU A 761 33.54 -9.91 40.86
C GLU A 761 34.14 -10.07 42.28
N SER A 762 33.70 -9.29 43.27
CA SER A 762 34.16 -9.35 44.67
C SER A 762 35.64 -8.99 44.88
N ARG A 763 36.19 -8.19 43.96
CA ARG A 763 37.55 -7.63 44.05
C ARG A 763 37.62 -6.53 45.10
N VAL A 764 38.67 -6.51 45.92
CA VAL A 764 38.86 -5.53 47.00
C VAL A 764 40.32 -5.18 47.24
N TYR A 765 40.59 -3.90 47.47
CA TYR A 765 41.92 -3.35 47.76
C TYR A 765 41.92 -2.38 48.94
N ASP A 766 43.04 -2.28 49.64
CA ASP A 766 43.32 -1.15 50.50
C ASP A 766 43.86 0.01 49.66
N TYR A 767 43.59 1.25 50.06
CA TYR A 767 44.21 2.42 49.44
C TYR A 767 44.51 3.54 50.45
N VAL A 768 45.50 4.36 50.12
CA VAL A 768 45.79 5.64 50.79
C VAL A 768 46.17 6.70 49.77
N VAL A 769 45.56 7.87 49.86
CA VAL A 769 45.98 9.09 49.15
C VAL A 769 46.72 9.99 50.12
N TYR A 770 48.01 10.17 49.88
CA TYR A 770 48.84 11.19 50.50
C TYR A 770 48.77 12.50 49.71
N GLY A 771 49.05 13.61 50.37
CA GLY A 771 49.18 14.94 49.74
C GLY A 771 50.40 15.05 48.82
N THR A 772 50.89 16.28 48.66
CA THR A 772 52.11 16.57 47.87
C THR A 772 53.40 16.13 48.56
N ASP A 773 53.37 15.94 49.88
CA ASP A 773 54.43 15.27 50.63
C ASP A 773 54.30 13.75 50.47
N SER A 774 55.44 13.05 50.43
CA SER A 774 55.49 11.58 50.27
C SER A 774 56.02 10.82 51.50
N GLY A 775 56.56 11.49 52.52
CA GLY A 775 57.18 10.85 53.71
C GLY A 775 56.26 10.66 54.92
N VAL A 776 56.87 10.42 56.10
CA VAL A 776 56.16 10.16 57.37
C VAL A 776 55.28 11.33 57.85
N ASN A 777 55.61 12.57 57.47
CA ASN A 777 54.88 13.78 57.87
C ASN A 777 53.68 14.11 56.94
N SER A 778 53.44 13.31 55.90
CA SER A 778 52.48 13.64 54.84
C SER A 778 51.04 13.69 55.36
N LYS A 779 50.29 14.70 54.92
CA LYS A 779 48.83 14.73 55.11
C LYS A 779 48.20 13.55 54.37
N VAL A 780 47.33 12.82 55.06
CA VAL A 780 46.48 11.79 54.47
C VAL A 780 45.18 12.45 54.04
N ASP A 781 44.93 12.49 52.73
CA ASP A 781 43.73 13.07 52.14
C ASP A 781 42.59 12.07 51.99
N GLY A 782 42.90 10.76 51.98
CA GLY A 782 41.92 9.69 51.98
C GLY A 782 42.57 8.34 52.29
N ALA A 783 41.80 7.42 52.87
CA ALA A 783 42.23 6.04 53.10
C ALA A 783 41.02 5.11 53.14
N GLY A 784 41.17 3.88 52.63
CA GLY A 784 40.14 2.85 52.66
C GLY A 784 40.75 1.46 52.84
N MET A 785 40.00 0.57 53.50
CA MET A 785 40.41 -0.79 53.80
C MET A 785 39.39 -1.76 53.19
N GLY A 786 39.83 -2.66 52.29
CA GLY A 786 38.95 -3.57 51.56
C GLY A 786 37.88 -2.86 50.70
N ALA A 787 38.27 -1.79 49.99
CA ALA A 787 37.42 -1.00 49.12
C ALA A 787 37.32 -1.57 47.69
N SER A 788 36.24 -1.22 46.99
CA SER A 788 35.90 -1.68 45.63
C SER A 788 35.47 -0.51 44.72
N LEU A 789 36.16 0.64 44.83
CA LEU A 789 35.77 1.86 44.11
C LEU A 789 36.09 1.74 42.60
N PRO A 790 35.15 2.04 41.69
CA PRO A 790 35.38 2.03 40.24
C PRO A 790 36.30 3.16 39.78
N GLU A 791 36.43 4.23 40.55
CA GLU A 791 37.20 5.43 40.21
C GLU A 791 37.81 6.07 41.46
N ILE A 792 39.05 6.54 41.35
CA ILE A 792 39.73 7.37 42.35
C ILE A 792 40.26 8.63 41.65
N SER A 793 39.87 9.81 42.12
CA SER A 793 40.41 11.08 41.64
C SER A 793 41.69 11.44 42.40
N LEU A 794 42.80 11.60 41.68
CA LEU A 794 44.11 11.94 42.24
C LEU A 794 44.50 13.37 41.85
N GLY A 795 44.52 14.27 42.83
CA GLY A 795 44.91 15.68 42.62
C GLY A 795 46.36 15.85 42.14
N ALA A 796 46.66 16.98 41.49
CA ALA A 796 48.00 17.33 41.02
C ALA A 796 49.07 17.20 42.13
N GLY A 797 50.20 16.57 41.81
CA GLY A 797 51.32 16.35 42.73
C GLY A 797 51.06 15.33 43.86
N LYS A 798 49.88 14.71 43.94
CA LYS A 798 49.53 13.77 45.02
C LYS A 798 49.97 12.34 44.71
N THR A 799 50.04 11.52 45.76
CA THR A 799 50.46 10.12 45.68
C THR A 799 49.39 9.19 46.24
N LEU A 800 48.93 8.24 45.43
CA LEU A 800 48.04 7.15 45.79
C LEU A 800 48.85 5.85 45.91
N ILE A 801 48.64 5.09 46.99
CA ILE A 801 49.10 3.70 47.09
C ILE A 801 47.88 2.79 47.13
N ILE A 802 47.89 1.73 46.34
CA ILE A 802 46.90 0.65 46.34
C ILE A 802 47.59 -0.66 46.76
N THR A 803 46.92 -1.48 47.55
CA THR A 803 47.34 -2.87 47.88
C THR A 803 46.14 -3.80 47.69
N VAL A 804 46.24 -4.79 46.80
CA VAL A 804 45.10 -5.68 46.52
C VAL A 804 45.00 -6.76 47.60
N THR A 805 43.78 -7.00 48.09
CA THR A 805 43.51 -7.93 49.20
C THR A 805 42.62 -9.12 48.79
N SER A 806 41.85 -8.98 47.71
CA SER A 806 41.13 -10.10 47.09
C SER A 806 42.09 -11.09 46.40
N PRO A 807 41.75 -12.39 46.32
CA PRO A 807 42.48 -13.37 45.50
C PRO A 807 42.46 -13.05 44.00
N GLN A 808 41.41 -12.36 43.53
CA GLN A 808 41.39 -11.77 42.20
C GLN A 808 42.21 -10.49 42.16
N ALA A 809 43.02 -10.37 41.10
CA ALA A 809 43.78 -9.15 40.79
C ALA A 809 42.85 -7.99 40.40
N VAL A 810 43.35 -6.76 40.55
CA VAL A 810 42.66 -5.52 40.18
C VAL A 810 43.43 -4.82 39.08
N THR A 811 42.75 -4.48 37.98
CA THR A 811 43.33 -3.64 36.92
C THR A 811 43.00 -2.18 37.19
N VAL A 812 44.00 -1.31 37.06
CA VAL A 812 43.92 0.14 37.21
C VAL A 812 44.37 0.80 35.90
N HIS A 813 43.51 1.64 35.33
CA HIS A 813 43.80 2.42 34.13
C HIS A 813 44.05 3.88 34.51
N TYR A 814 45.03 4.52 33.86
CA TYR A 814 45.49 5.87 34.20
C TYR A 814 46.03 6.62 32.97
N SER A 815 45.97 7.95 33.05
CA SER A 815 46.48 8.85 32.03
C SER A 815 48.01 8.93 32.04
N ASN A 816 48.60 9.43 30.95
CA ASN A 816 50.06 9.63 30.84
C ASN A 816 50.62 10.70 31.81
N GLU A 817 49.77 11.44 32.53
CA GLU A 817 50.15 12.35 33.62
C GLU A 817 50.29 11.63 34.98
N ILE A 818 49.98 10.33 35.04
CA ILE A 818 50.22 9.48 36.21
C ILE A 818 51.45 8.61 35.97
N LYS A 819 52.49 8.80 36.79
CA LYS A 819 53.57 7.82 36.92
C LYS A 819 53.10 6.71 37.85
N ALA A 820 53.07 5.47 37.36
CA ALA A 820 52.79 4.29 38.17
C ALA A 820 54.07 3.44 38.33
N GLU A 821 54.31 2.90 39.53
CA GLU A 821 55.45 2.01 39.82
C GLU A 821 55.14 0.99 40.95
N PRO A 822 55.78 -0.20 40.96
CA PRO A 822 55.58 -1.20 42.00
C PRO A 822 55.90 -0.66 43.40
N GLY A 823 55.03 -0.95 44.37
CA GLY A 823 55.14 -0.48 45.74
C GLY A 823 55.92 -1.44 46.63
N THR A 824 57.02 -0.97 47.22
CA THR A 824 57.81 -1.66 48.25
C THR A 824 57.21 -1.55 49.67
N GLU A 825 55.94 -1.12 49.76
CA GLU A 825 55.20 -0.94 51.00
C GLU A 825 53.68 -1.11 50.77
N PRO A 826 52.92 -1.57 51.78
CA PRO A 826 51.47 -1.64 51.67
C PRO A 826 50.84 -0.26 51.88
N ALA A 827 49.64 -0.03 51.35
CA ALA A 827 48.86 1.16 51.62
C ALA A 827 48.57 1.31 53.14
N LEU A 828 48.21 0.19 53.80
CA LEU A 828 47.89 0.14 55.22
C LEU A 828 48.79 -0.82 56.00
N LEU A 829 49.37 -0.34 57.11
CA LEU A 829 49.81 -1.18 58.21
C LEU A 829 48.57 -1.79 58.88
N LYS A 830 48.53 -3.13 59.04
CA LYS A 830 47.38 -3.85 59.60
C LYS A 830 47.72 -4.64 60.86
N THR A 831 46.72 -4.87 61.71
CA THR A 831 46.79 -5.87 62.78
C THR A 831 45.42 -6.48 63.03
N THR A 832 45.38 -7.79 63.23
CA THR A 832 44.16 -8.54 63.54
C THR A 832 44.18 -8.91 65.03
N LEU A 833 43.14 -8.53 65.76
CA LEU A 833 43.01 -8.76 67.20
C LEU A 833 41.83 -9.71 67.49
N SER A 834 42.14 -10.80 68.18
CA SER A 834 41.14 -11.71 68.76
C SER A 834 40.72 -11.27 70.17
N GLY A 835 39.61 -11.83 70.67
CA GLY A 835 39.05 -11.45 71.98
C GLY A 835 40.06 -11.52 73.12
N GLY A 836 40.14 -10.45 73.91
CA GLY A 836 41.10 -10.29 75.01
C GLY A 836 42.50 -9.82 74.57
N LYS A 837 42.75 -9.62 73.27
CA LYS A 837 44.01 -9.03 72.76
C LYS A 837 43.89 -7.51 72.62
N GLN A 838 45.06 -6.86 72.63
CA GLN A 838 45.21 -5.41 72.50
C GLN A 838 46.44 -5.07 71.66
N GLY A 839 46.41 -3.92 70.99
CA GLY A 839 47.55 -3.30 70.31
C GLY A 839 47.72 -1.84 70.75
N THR A 840 48.86 -1.23 70.44
CA THR A 840 49.05 0.22 70.59
C THR A 840 49.82 0.75 69.40
N TRP A 841 49.22 1.69 68.69
CA TRP A 841 49.71 2.26 67.45
C TRP A 841 50.10 3.72 67.71
N ILE A 842 51.13 4.23 67.04
CA ILE A 842 51.58 5.62 67.14
C ILE A 842 51.49 6.27 65.77
N ASN A 843 50.81 7.41 65.68
CA ASN A 843 50.92 8.31 64.52
C ASN A 843 52.29 9.00 64.61
N ARG A 844 53.24 8.57 63.77
CA ARG A 844 54.59 9.13 63.67
C ARG A 844 54.62 10.45 62.89
N GLY A 845 53.57 10.81 62.16
CA GLY A 845 53.47 12.04 61.38
C GLY A 845 53.22 13.30 62.21
N SER A 846 53.12 14.45 61.53
CA SER A 846 52.80 15.76 62.12
C SER A 846 51.32 16.12 62.00
N GLN A 847 50.55 15.40 61.19
CA GLN A 847 49.13 15.65 60.91
C GLN A 847 48.23 14.57 61.51
N GLU A 848 46.95 14.88 61.74
CA GLU A 848 45.95 13.87 62.10
C GLU A 848 45.71 12.90 60.92
N ALA A 849 45.58 11.61 61.23
CA ALA A 849 45.40 10.54 60.24
C ALA A 849 44.50 9.41 60.79
N PRO A 850 43.79 8.68 59.91
CA PRO A 850 42.80 7.68 60.34
C PRO A 850 43.41 6.32 60.65
N VAL A 851 42.88 5.65 61.67
CA VAL A 851 42.94 4.20 61.86
C VAL A 851 41.58 3.61 61.52
N LEU A 852 41.53 2.78 60.48
CA LEU A 852 40.35 2.11 59.96
C LEU A 852 40.12 0.76 60.67
N THR A 853 38.90 0.26 60.65
CA THR A 853 38.54 -1.06 61.20
C THR A 853 37.37 -1.71 60.47
N ASN A 854 37.35 -3.05 60.44
CA ASN A 854 36.22 -3.85 59.96
C ASN A 854 35.23 -4.25 61.07
N ALA A 855 35.36 -3.73 62.31
CA ALA A 855 34.54 -4.16 63.46
C ALA A 855 33.05 -4.27 63.15
N LYS A 856 32.49 -3.24 62.49
CA LYS A 856 31.08 -3.17 62.10
C LYS A 856 30.67 -4.24 61.09
N THR A 857 31.52 -4.54 60.09
CA THR A 857 31.27 -5.60 59.09
C THR A 857 31.57 -7.00 59.62
N ALA A 858 32.43 -7.13 60.64
CA ALA A 858 32.68 -8.36 61.38
C ALA A 858 31.60 -8.66 62.45
N GLY A 859 30.68 -7.72 62.73
CA GLY A 859 29.65 -7.86 63.76
C GLY A 859 30.16 -7.73 65.20
N GLY A 860 31.29 -7.06 65.42
CA GLY A 860 31.92 -6.85 66.73
C GLY A 860 31.99 -5.39 67.16
N THR A 861 32.30 -5.18 68.44
CA THR A 861 32.65 -3.87 69.02
C THR A 861 34.12 -3.86 69.43
N TYR A 862 34.71 -2.67 69.55
CA TYR A 862 36.09 -2.51 70.03
C TYR A 862 36.23 -1.41 71.08
N GLN A 863 37.30 -1.51 71.87
CA GLN A 863 37.73 -0.50 72.81
C GLN A 863 38.86 0.32 72.18
N TYR A 864 38.84 1.64 72.38
CA TYR A 864 39.98 2.49 72.03
C TYR A 864 40.28 3.55 73.09
N THR A 865 41.55 3.92 73.18
CA THR A 865 42.04 5.05 73.98
C THR A 865 43.11 5.79 73.17
N VAL A 866 42.79 7.01 72.71
CA VAL A 866 43.75 7.93 72.09
C VAL A 866 44.41 8.78 73.17
N ALA A 867 45.73 8.80 73.21
CA ALA A 867 46.53 9.64 74.08
C ALA A 867 47.50 10.52 73.28
N ASP A 868 47.71 11.76 73.71
CA ASP A 868 48.61 12.71 73.07
C ASP A 868 50.10 12.32 73.21
N GLN A 869 51.00 13.14 72.66
CA GLN A 869 52.44 12.91 72.72
C GLN A 869 53.00 12.85 74.16
N ALA A 870 52.33 13.48 75.14
CA ALA A 870 52.69 13.42 76.55
C ALA A 870 52.08 12.21 77.29
N GLY A 871 51.30 11.38 76.58
CA GLY A 871 50.62 10.21 77.15
C GLY A 871 49.30 10.52 77.87
N LYS A 872 48.80 11.77 77.78
CA LYS A 872 47.50 12.14 78.37
C LYS A 872 46.39 11.67 77.43
N VAL A 873 45.39 10.96 77.98
CA VAL A 873 44.20 10.53 77.23
C VAL A 873 43.41 11.76 76.75
N ILE A 874 43.07 11.77 75.46
CA ILE A 874 42.32 12.84 74.79
C ILE A 874 40.99 12.36 74.19
N ARG A 875 40.86 11.08 73.84
CA ARG A 875 39.60 10.43 73.42
C ARG A 875 39.60 8.97 73.89
N GLU A 876 38.47 8.45 74.36
CA GLU A 876 38.32 7.00 74.61
C GLU A 876 36.87 6.53 74.40
N HIS A 877 36.71 5.25 74.06
CA HIS A 877 35.40 4.61 73.95
C HIS A 877 35.48 3.11 74.27
N LYS A 878 34.43 2.55 74.89
CA LYS A 878 34.42 1.18 75.39
C LYS A 878 33.71 0.16 74.50
N GLU A 879 32.79 0.61 73.64
CA GLU A 879 32.02 -0.25 72.72
C GLU A 879 31.85 0.48 71.37
N ALA A 880 32.97 0.80 70.72
CA ALA A 880 32.97 1.52 69.45
C ALA A 880 32.50 0.61 68.30
N ILE A 881 31.75 1.22 67.37
CA ILE A 881 31.23 0.60 66.12
C ILE A 881 31.60 1.41 64.87
N ASP A 882 32.35 2.50 65.01
CA ASP A 882 32.77 3.34 63.89
C ASP A 882 33.84 2.64 63.06
N ASN A 883 33.74 2.77 61.73
CA ASN A 883 34.69 2.16 60.79
C ASN A 883 36.07 2.84 60.80
N LEU A 884 36.23 3.98 61.48
CA LEU A 884 37.51 4.67 61.65
C LEU A 884 37.58 5.46 62.96
N GLN A 885 38.80 5.67 63.46
CA GLN A 885 39.13 6.65 64.49
C GLN A 885 40.28 7.53 64.01
N GLN A 886 40.12 8.85 64.11
CA GLN A 886 41.20 9.79 63.82
C GLN A 886 42.22 9.81 64.97
N VAL A 887 43.51 9.93 64.66
CA VAL A 887 44.61 10.01 65.65
C VAL A 887 45.51 11.21 65.30
N PRO A 888 45.66 12.22 66.18
CA PRO A 888 46.48 13.40 65.90
C PRO A 888 47.95 13.08 65.64
N GLY A 889 48.66 13.99 64.98
CA GLY A 889 50.12 13.87 64.79
C GLY A 889 50.85 13.69 66.13
N LYS A 890 51.83 12.78 66.16
CA LYS A 890 52.60 12.36 67.35
C LYS A 890 51.78 11.73 68.49
N ALA A 891 50.46 11.55 68.33
CA ALA A 891 49.61 10.85 69.29
C ALA A 891 49.66 9.33 69.13
N SER A 892 49.14 8.60 70.11
CA SER A 892 49.02 7.14 70.10
C SER A 892 47.58 6.71 70.33
N ILE A 893 47.20 5.55 69.77
CA ILE A 893 45.92 4.89 70.00
C ILE A 893 46.16 3.47 70.50
N ARG A 894 45.62 3.16 71.67
CA ARG A 894 45.50 1.80 72.18
C ARG A 894 44.17 1.23 71.70
N LEU A 895 44.19 0.00 71.20
CA LEU A 895 43.04 -0.71 70.64
C LEU A 895 42.91 -2.05 71.36
N ALA A 896 41.69 -2.47 71.72
CA ALA A 896 41.45 -3.78 72.31
C ALA A 896 40.10 -4.36 71.87
N VAL A 897 40.02 -5.70 71.80
CA VAL A 897 38.82 -6.45 71.40
C VAL A 897 38.32 -7.24 72.60
N ALA A 898 37.01 -7.18 72.87
CA ALA A 898 36.43 -7.82 74.05
C ALA A 898 36.48 -9.36 73.93
N SER A 899 36.59 -10.06 75.06
CA SER A 899 36.80 -11.53 75.07
C SER A 899 35.68 -12.36 74.45
N ALA A 900 34.52 -11.76 74.18
CA ALA A 900 33.34 -12.41 73.59
C ALA A 900 32.98 -11.89 72.18
N THR A 901 33.76 -10.98 71.59
CA THR A 901 33.50 -10.42 70.24
C THR A 901 34.28 -11.18 69.15
N PRO A 902 33.79 -11.20 67.90
CA PRO A 902 34.49 -11.77 66.76
C PRO A 902 35.83 -11.06 66.50
N VAL A 903 36.70 -11.70 65.71
CA VAL A 903 38.04 -11.20 65.37
C VAL A 903 37.93 -9.89 64.56
N VAL A 904 38.62 -8.84 65.01
CA VAL A 904 38.60 -7.52 64.36
C VAL A 904 39.95 -7.18 63.76
N THR A 905 39.95 -6.73 62.50
CA THR A 905 41.10 -6.17 61.80
C THR A 905 41.09 -4.65 61.88
N PHE A 906 42.25 -4.07 62.16
CA PHE A 906 42.53 -2.64 62.11
C PHE A 906 43.56 -2.37 61.01
N GLY A 907 43.49 -1.20 60.37
CA GLY A 907 44.40 -0.79 59.28
C GLY A 907 44.63 0.72 59.25
N ALA A 908 45.85 1.21 59.07
CA ALA A 908 46.14 2.65 59.00
C ALA A 908 47.31 2.96 58.05
N PRO A 909 47.38 4.18 57.48
CA PRO A 909 48.41 4.58 56.52
C PRO A 909 49.84 4.20 56.94
N TYR A 910 50.45 3.29 56.17
CA TYR A 910 51.71 2.64 56.53
C TYR A 910 52.86 3.62 56.79
N ARG A 911 53.01 4.64 55.94
CA ARG A 911 54.04 5.68 56.10
C ARG A 911 53.90 6.50 57.38
N VAL A 912 52.70 6.59 57.94
CA VAL A 912 52.36 7.51 59.04
C VAL A 912 52.23 6.79 60.38
N PHE A 913 51.89 5.50 60.42
CA PHE A 913 51.68 4.74 61.66
C PHE A 913 52.76 3.69 61.94
N ALA A 914 52.88 3.29 63.21
CA ALA A 914 53.64 2.11 63.60
C ALA A 914 53.14 1.47 64.91
N MET A 915 53.41 0.17 65.05
CA MET A 915 53.20 -0.59 66.29
C MET A 915 54.18 -0.16 67.39
N LYS A 916 53.68 -0.11 68.64
CA LYS A 916 54.48 0.09 69.86
C LYS A 916 54.73 -1.26 70.56
N ASN A 917 55.68 -2.03 70.05
CA ASN A 917 56.24 -3.20 70.75
C ASN A 917 57.43 -2.78 71.62
N ASN A 918 57.64 -3.46 72.75
CA ASN A 918 58.87 -3.31 73.53
C ASN A 918 59.98 -4.20 72.94
N ASP A 919 61.23 -3.72 73.00
CA ASP A 919 62.50 -4.33 72.56
C ASP A 919 62.67 -4.75 71.09
N ASP A 920 61.59 -5.07 70.37
CA ASP A 920 61.53 -5.46 68.94
C ASP A 920 62.11 -4.43 67.93
N SER A 921 62.53 -3.26 68.43
CA SER A 921 62.83 -2.02 67.69
C SER A 921 64.09 -2.00 66.82
N LYS A 922 64.84 -3.12 66.74
CA LYS A 922 66.08 -3.27 65.95
C LYS A 922 65.96 -4.28 64.81
N LEU A 923 64.77 -4.82 64.58
CA LEU A 923 64.49 -5.78 63.52
C LEU A 923 63.71 -5.09 62.40
N ASP A 924 64.08 -5.38 61.16
CA ASP A 924 63.26 -5.03 60.02
C ASP A 924 62.05 -5.97 59.91
N GLU A 925 60.96 -5.51 59.31
CA GLU A 925 59.79 -6.36 59.05
C GLU A 925 59.83 -6.88 57.61
N LEU A 926 59.79 -8.19 57.45
CA LEU A 926 59.49 -8.81 56.16
C LEU A 926 57.97 -8.87 56.00
N ILE A 927 57.46 -8.16 55.00
CA ILE A 927 56.05 -8.18 54.64
C ILE A 927 55.90 -9.16 53.47
N GLU A 928 54.96 -10.09 53.61
CA GLU A 928 54.69 -11.13 52.62
C GLU A 928 54.36 -10.54 51.23
N LEU A 929 54.98 -11.11 50.19
CA LEU A 929 54.97 -10.69 48.77
C LEU A 929 55.59 -9.32 48.47
N ILE A 930 56.08 -8.59 49.47
CA ILE A 930 56.81 -7.33 49.27
C ILE A 930 58.32 -7.58 49.24
N GLU A 931 58.99 -6.92 48.31
CA GLU A 931 60.44 -6.98 48.16
C GLU A 931 61.13 -6.07 49.19
N LYS A 932 61.96 -6.70 50.04
CA LYS A 932 62.78 -6.00 51.03
C LYS A 932 64.22 -5.99 50.55
N GLU A 933 64.78 -4.79 50.42
CA GLU A 933 66.18 -4.61 50.11
C GLU A 933 67.07 -5.13 51.24
N ALA A 934 68.07 -5.93 50.86
CA ALA A 934 68.93 -6.72 51.74
C ALA A 934 70.41 -6.58 51.32
N ASP A 935 70.82 -5.34 51.05
CA ASP A 935 72.19 -4.98 50.72
C ASP A 935 72.98 -4.70 52.02
N PHE A 936 74.09 -5.40 52.24
CA PHE A 936 74.86 -5.38 53.48
C PHE A 936 76.36 -5.32 53.21
N THR A 937 77.11 -4.55 54.01
CA THR A 937 78.58 -4.53 53.90
C THR A 937 79.22 -5.74 54.59
N VAL A 938 80.47 -6.05 54.24
CA VAL A 938 81.29 -7.11 54.86
C VAL A 938 81.11 -7.17 56.39
N GLY A 939 80.80 -8.35 56.92
CA GLY A 939 80.60 -8.61 58.35
C GLY A 939 79.25 -8.17 58.93
N GLN A 940 78.34 -7.58 58.14
CA GLN A 940 76.96 -7.31 58.55
C GLN A 940 76.05 -8.52 58.30
N GLN A 941 74.83 -8.46 58.85
CA GLN A 941 73.83 -9.52 58.76
C GLN A 941 72.43 -8.88 58.72
N GLY A 942 71.57 -9.37 57.84
CA GLY A 942 70.15 -9.04 57.85
C GLY A 942 69.46 -9.68 59.05
N LYS A 943 68.66 -8.89 59.77
CA LYS A 943 67.90 -9.33 60.94
C LYS A 943 66.47 -8.84 60.84
N TYR A 944 65.55 -9.78 60.66
CA TYR A 944 64.15 -9.50 60.40
C TYR A 944 63.22 -10.26 61.33
N ARG A 945 61.98 -9.77 61.44
CA ARG A 945 60.82 -10.55 61.85
C ARG A 945 59.91 -10.82 60.65
N PHE A 946 59.24 -11.97 60.64
CA PHE A 946 58.18 -12.30 59.70
C PHE A 946 57.00 -12.88 60.47
N THR A 947 55.77 -12.49 60.12
CA THR A 947 54.54 -13.07 60.68
C THR A 947 53.69 -13.60 59.53
N PRO A 948 53.47 -14.92 59.42
CA PRO A 948 52.64 -15.50 58.38
C PRO A 948 51.18 -15.08 58.56
N LYS A 949 50.49 -14.83 57.44
CA LYS A 949 49.06 -14.48 57.45
C LYS A 949 48.16 -15.72 57.54
N GLU A 950 48.63 -16.85 57.04
CA GLU A 950 47.88 -18.09 56.86
C GLU A 950 48.67 -19.30 57.40
N ASP A 951 48.03 -20.46 57.46
CA ASP A 951 48.63 -21.74 57.82
C ASP A 951 49.17 -22.44 56.55
N GLY A 952 50.46 -22.79 56.51
CA GLY A 952 51.03 -23.55 55.40
C GLY A 952 52.54 -23.36 55.22
N ILE A 953 53.06 -23.78 54.06
CA ILE A 953 54.50 -23.69 53.73
C ILE A 953 54.82 -22.28 53.24
N TYR A 954 55.74 -21.62 53.94
CA TYR A 954 56.29 -20.32 53.56
C TYR A 954 57.68 -20.48 52.95
N ARG A 955 57.90 -19.79 51.84
CA ARG A 955 59.20 -19.69 51.16
C ARG A 955 59.82 -18.33 51.41
N PHE A 956 61.09 -18.34 51.83
CA PHE A 956 61.97 -17.19 51.89
C PHE A 956 62.97 -17.34 50.74
N ALA A 957 62.83 -16.49 49.72
CA ALA A 957 63.77 -16.44 48.61
C ALA A 957 64.66 -15.20 48.75
N VAL A 958 65.95 -15.37 48.49
CA VAL A 958 66.93 -14.30 48.35
C VAL A 958 67.39 -14.30 46.90
N TRP A 959 67.21 -13.18 46.21
CA TRP A 959 67.68 -12.96 44.84
C TRP A 959 68.95 -12.12 44.83
N GLU A 960 69.97 -12.58 44.11
CA GLU A 960 71.27 -11.92 44.00
C GLU A 960 71.30 -10.96 42.80
N LYS A 961 71.51 -9.66 43.08
CA LYS A 961 71.37 -8.57 42.08
C LYS A 961 72.48 -8.54 41.02
N SER A 962 73.60 -9.22 41.26
CA SER A 962 74.84 -9.01 40.51
C SER A 962 75.70 -10.28 40.42
N ASN A 963 76.21 -10.58 39.22
CA ASN A 963 77.07 -11.75 38.94
C ASN A 963 78.51 -11.59 39.49
N TYR A 964 78.67 -11.23 40.76
CA TYR A 964 79.94 -11.41 41.47
C TYR A 964 80.13 -12.89 41.77
N ALA A 965 81.21 -13.49 41.27
CA ALA A 965 81.50 -14.88 41.53
C ALA A 965 81.70 -15.12 43.05
N ALA A 966 80.90 -16.04 43.60
CA ALA A 966 80.93 -16.50 45.00
C ALA A 966 80.42 -15.51 46.08
N GLN A 967 79.28 -14.86 45.85
CA GLN A 967 78.34 -14.64 46.98
C GLN A 967 77.69 -15.99 47.33
N GLN A 968 77.45 -16.25 48.61
CA GLN A 968 76.63 -17.38 49.08
C GLN A 968 75.73 -16.91 50.23
N PRO A 969 74.48 -16.51 49.95
CA PRO A 969 73.52 -16.19 50.99
C PRO A 969 73.14 -17.43 51.82
N ILE A 970 72.95 -17.22 53.12
CA ILE A 970 72.38 -18.19 54.05
C ILE A 970 71.18 -17.53 54.73
N VAL A 971 70.01 -18.14 54.57
CA VAL A 971 68.79 -17.76 55.32
C VAL A 971 68.65 -18.74 56.48
N THR A 972 68.36 -18.24 57.68
CA THR A 972 68.12 -19.09 58.86
C THR A 972 66.95 -18.55 59.68
N LEU A 973 66.04 -19.44 60.07
CA LEU A 973 64.84 -19.12 60.85
C LEU A 973 65.05 -19.46 62.34
N TYR A 974 64.45 -18.66 63.23
CA TYR A 974 64.56 -18.78 64.69
C TYR A 974 63.21 -18.51 65.38
N THR A 975 63.01 -19.03 66.59
CA THR A 975 61.81 -18.77 67.42
C THR A 975 61.91 -17.54 68.33
N ASP A 976 63.12 -16.99 68.53
CA ASP A 976 63.39 -15.85 69.41
C ASP A 976 64.14 -14.69 68.71
N PRO A 977 63.92 -13.43 69.16
CA PRO A 977 64.56 -12.24 68.56
C PRO A 977 66.06 -12.12 68.86
N ASP A 978 66.60 -12.91 69.79
CA ASP A 978 68.03 -12.97 70.07
C ASP A 978 68.79 -13.89 69.09
N PHE A 979 68.07 -14.66 68.26
CA PHE A 979 68.57 -15.62 67.29
C PHE A 979 69.31 -16.80 67.96
N SER A 980 68.75 -17.31 69.06
CA SER A 980 69.33 -18.37 69.88
C SER A 980 68.84 -19.78 69.53
N ASN A 981 67.55 -19.93 69.22
CA ASN A 981 66.87 -21.21 68.98
C ASN A 981 66.52 -21.32 67.48
N GLN A 982 67.41 -21.95 66.72
CA GLN A 982 67.25 -22.18 65.28
C GLN A 982 66.11 -23.17 64.99
N LEU A 983 65.29 -22.85 63.99
CA LEU A 983 64.27 -23.71 63.42
C LEU A 983 64.80 -24.53 62.23
N VAL A 984 65.45 -23.86 61.27
CA VAL A 984 65.97 -24.44 60.03
C VAL A 984 66.89 -23.43 59.32
N SER A 985 67.84 -23.91 58.50
CA SER A 985 68.73 -23.11 57.66
C SER A 985 68.64 -23.50 56.16
N SER A 986 68.86 -22.56 55.23
CA SER A 986 68.92 -22.86 53.79
C SER A 986 70.04 -23.84 53.43
N THR A 987 71.09 -23.91 54.26
CA THR A 987 72.19 -24.90 54.17
C THR A 987 71.76 -26.34 54.48
N GLU A 988 70.59 -26.54 55.08
CA GLU A 988 70.02 -27.86 55.39
C GLU A 988 69.10 -28.36 54.27
N GLN A 989 68.86 -27.54 53.22
CA GLN A 989 67.94 -27.82 52.13
C GLN A 989 68.66 -27.80 50.76
N ALA A 990 68.18 -28.63 49.83
CA ALA A 990 68.81 -28.79 48.52
C ALA A 990 68.52 -27.59 47.60
N GLN A 991 69.54 -26.76 47.35
CA GLN A 991 69.44 -25.55 46.51
C GLN A 991 69.35 -25.89 45.01
N ILE A 992 68.17 -26.31 44.55
CA ILE A 992 67.86 -26.68 43.15
C ILE A 992 67.45 -25.48 42.27
N TYR A 993 67.64 -24.25 42.77
CA TYR A 993 66.95 -23.07 42.25
C TYR A 993 67.75 -22.24 41.23
N GLY A 994 69.07 -22.37 41.20
CA GLY A 994 69.97 -21.70 40.26
C GLY A 994 71.13 -21.02 41.00
N TRP A 995 72.06 -20.41 40.26
CA TRP A 995 73.23 -19.73 40.85
C TRP A 995 72.93 -18.32 41.39
N ASN A 996 71.69 -17.83 41.25
CA ASN A 996 71.29 -16.44 41.55
C ASN A 996 70.21 -16.36 42.65
N TYR A 997 69.83 -17.51 43.24
CA TYR A 997 68.74 -17.61 44.20
C TYR A 997 69.09 -18.58 45.33
N THR A 998 69.03 -18.10 46.56
CA THR A 998 68.99 -18.96 47.76
C THR A 998 67.56 -19.07 48.25
N VAL A 999 67.11 -20.28 48.58
CA VAL A 999 65.74 -20.56 49.00
C VAL A 999 65.71 -21.32 50.33
N LEU A 1000 64.74 -20.97 51.18
CA LEU A 1000 64.39 -21.70 52.39
C LEU A 1000 62.88 -21.88 52.48
N GLU A 1001 62.41 -23.11 52.64
CA GLU A 1001 60.99 -23.46 52.75
C GLU A 1001 60.69 -24.04 54.15
N TYR A 1002 59.62 -23.59 54.80
CA TYR A 1002 59.26 -24.04 56.15
C TYR A 1002 57.75 -23.94 56.43
N GLU A 1003 57.15 -24.91 57.12
CA GLU A 1003 55.73 -24.89 57.49
C GLU A 1003 55.48 -23.99 58.71
N MET A 1004 54.55 -23.05 58.61
CA MET A 1004 54.24 -22.05 59.65
C MET A 1004 52.75 -22.00 59.99
N LYS A 1005 52.46 -21.38 61.14
CA LYS A 1005 51.11 -21.17 61.66
C LYS A 1005 50.72 -19.70 61.68
N ALA A 1006 49.51 -19.39 61.22
CA ALA A 1006 49.02 -18.03 61.06
C ALA A 1006 49.19 -17.20 62.34
N GLY A 1007 49.84 -16.03 62.23
CA GLY A 1007 50.11 -15.14 63.36
C GLY A 1007 51.28 -15.55 64.28
N GLN A 1008 51.95 -16.68 64.04
CA GLN A 1008 53.16 -17.05 64.79
C GLN A 1008 54.38 -16.35 64.18
N THR A 1009 54.83 -15.26 64.81
CA THR A 1009 56.06 -14.55 64.39
C THR A 1009 57.29 -15.45 64.51
N VAL A 1010 58.10 -15.44 63.45
CA VAL A 1010 59.43 -16.06 63.37
C VAL A 1010 60.48 -15.00 63.08
N TYR A 1011 61.73 -15.27 63.43
CA TYR A 1011 62.84 -14.34 63.25
C TYR A 1011 63.77 -14.87 62.15
N VAL A 1012 64.05 -14.02 61.16
CA VAL A 1012 64.77 -14.39 59.94
C VAL A 1012 66.14 -13.72 59.96
N LYS A 1013 67.19 -14.52 59.82
CA LYS A 1013 68.58 -14.08 59.74
C LYS A 1013 69.07 -14.30 58.31
N LEU A 1014 69.76 -13.31 57.77
CA LEU A 1014 70.43 -13.38 56.47
C LEU A 1014 71.92 -13.07 56.65
N THR A 1015 72.77 -14.01 56.26
CA THR A 1015 74.23 -13.91 56.36
C THR A 1015 74.87 -14.39 55.06
N GLU A 1016 76.14 -14.06 54.82
CA GLU A 1016 76.93 -14.63 53.72
C GLU A 1016 77.90 -15.68 54.29
N THR A 1017 78.10 -16.81 53.61
CA THR A 1017 78.92 -17.96 54.10
C THR A 1017 80.31 -17.56 54.57
N ASN A 1018 80.94 -16.58 53.90
CA ASN A 1018 82.30 -16.10 54.16
C ASN A 1018 82.30 -14.73 54.87
N SER A 1019 81.14 -14.24 55.33
CA SER A 1019 80.91 -12.90 55.88
C SER A 1019 81.26 -11.74 54.91
N GLY A 1020 81.18 -11.99 53.60
CA GLY A 1020 81.34 -10.98 52.55
C GLY A 1020 80.24 -9.91 52.55
N ALA A 1021 80.28 -9.02 51.55
CA ALA A 1021 79.19 -8.09 51.29
C ALA A 1021 78.07 -8.80 50.49
N LEU A 1022 76.82 -8.48 50.80
CA LEU A 1022 75.65 -8.97 50.06
C LEU A 1022 75.04 -7.82 49.24
N GLN A 1023 74.63 -8.11 48.00
CA GLN A 1023 73.73 -7.26 47.22
C GLN A 1023 72.53 -8.08 46.77
N THR A 1024 71.46 -8.04 47.57
CA THR A 1024 70.36 -8.99 47.48
C THR A 1024 69.00 -8.33 47.75
N VAL A 1025 67.96 -8.94 47.20
CA VAL A 1025 66.56 -8.69 47.58
C VAL A 1025 66.08 -9.93 48.33
N ILE A 1026 65.41 -9.77 49.48
CA ILE A 1026 64.72 -10.88 50.16
C ILE A 1026 63.20 -10.69 50.06
N LYS A 1027 62.49 -11.79 49.79
CA LYS A 1027 61.03 -11.81 49.61
C LYS A 1027 60.47 -13.09 50.21
N ALA A 1028 59.40 -12.96 51.01
CA ALA A 1028 58.75 -14.06 51.71
C ALA A 1028 57.32 -14.26 51.19
N ALA A 1029 56.85 -15.49 51.00
CA ALA A 1029 55.50 -15.77 50.49
C ALA A 1029 54.94 -17.13 50.92
N HIS A 1030 53.62 -17.22 51.10
CA HIS A 1030 52.89 -18.48 51.23
C HIS A 1030 52.91 -19.25 49.90
N MET A 1031 53.23 -20.55 49.91
CA MET A 1031 53.31 -21.41 48.73
C MET A 1031 51.94 -22.04 48.34
N ALA A 1032 50.84 -21.31 48.49
CA ALA A 1032 49.47 -21.79 48.21
C ALA A 1032 49.14 -21.82 46.70
N LEU A 1033 49.99 -22.47 45.90
CA LEU A 1033 49.94 -22.45 44.44
C LEU A 1033 49.44 -23.77 43.83
N GLY A 1034 49.20 -23.75 42.51
CA GLY A 1034 48.28 -24.64 41.82
C GLY A 1034 48.64 -26.14 41.85
N LYS A 1035 47.63 -27.00 41.71
CA LYS A 1035 47.81 -28.47 41.69
C LYS A 1035 48.62 -28.97 40.49
N ASP A 1036 48.58 -28.25 39.38
CA ASP A 1036 49.08 -28.68 38.08
C ASP A 1036 50.14 -27.70 37.54
N THR A 1037 51.05 -28.21 36.71
CA THR A 1037 52.01 -27.37 35.96
C THR A 1037 51.32 -26.79 34.73
N LEU A 1038 51.41 -25.47 34.55
CA LEU A 1038 50.75 -24.72 33.49
C LEU A 1038 51.72 -24.40 32.35
N TYR A 1039 51.21 -24.36 31.12
CA TYR A 1039 52.00 -24.21 29.88
C TYR A 1039 51.39 -23.12 29.00
N GLU A 1040 52.11 -22.02 28.79
CA GLU A 1040 51.66 -20.90 27.96
C GLU A 1040 52.27 -20.96 26.56
N TYR A 1041 51.42 -20.87 25.53
CA TYR A 1041 51.81 -20.96 24.13
C TYR A 1041 51.66 -19.63 23.40
N GLY A 1042 52.74 -19.18 22.73
CA GLY A 1042 52.77 -17.99 21.91
C GLY A 1042 52.31 -18.20 20.47
N LYS A 1043 52.43 -17.14 19.65
CA LYS A 1043 52.14 -17.19 18.20
C LYS A 1043 52.85 -18.37 17.52
N GLY A 1044 52.11 -19.14 16.73
CA GLY A 1044 52.61 -20.37 16.09
C GLY A 1044 52.61 -21.60 17.01
N ASN A 1045 51.89 -21.55 18.14
CA ASN A 1045 51.74 -22.65 19.10
C ASN A 1045 53.09 -23.13 19.70
N ARG A 1046 54.02 -22.19 19.90
CA ARG A 1046 55.33 -22.42 20.54
C ARG A 1046 55.22 -22.22 22.04
N LEU A 1047 55.85 -23.07 22.85
CA LEU A 1047 55.82 -22.98 24.31
C LEU A 1047 56.70 -21.81 24.79
N ASN A 1048 56.09 -20.75 25.32
CA ASN A 1048 56.79 -19.53 25.75
C ASN A 1048 57.10 -19.53 27.26
N LYS A 1049 56.22 -20.09 28.09
CA LYS A 1049 56.39 -20.15 29.55
C LYS A 1049 55.87 -21.48 30.10
N VAL A 1050 56.61 -22.03 31.07
CA VAL A 1050 56.14 -23.12 31.94
C VAL A 1050 56.07 -22.58 33.37
N ILE A 1051 54.94 -22.78 34.04
CA ILE A 1051 54.71 -22.37 35.44
C ILE A 1051 54.49 -23.64 36.26
N PHE A 1052 55.42 -23.96 37.15
CA PHE A 1052 55.30 -25.13 38.03
C PHE A 1052 54.25 -24.91 39.13
N SER A 1053 53.78 -26.00 39.74
CA SER A 1053 52.89 -25.98 40.90
C SER A 1053 53.47 -25.22 42.10
N THR A 1054 54.81 -25.10 42.18
CA THR A 1054 55.53 -24.28 43.18
C THR A 1054 55.53 -22.78 42.89
N GLY A 1055 54.94 -22.34 41.77
CA GLY A 1055 55.01 -20.97 41.24
C GLY A 1055 56.26 -20.64 40.43
N ASP A 1056 57.29 -21.49 40.49
CA ASP A 1056 58.53 -21.31 39.75
C ASP A 1056 58.29 -21.30 38.24
N GLN A 1057 58.98 -20.45 37.49
CA GLN A 1057 58.75 -20.27 36.05
C GLN A 1057 60.00 -20.56 35.22
N ILE A 1058 59.80 -21.13 34.03
CA ILE A 1058 60.80 -21.19 32.96
C ILE A 1058 60.23 -20.45 31.74
N GLU A 1059 60.84 -19.33 31.41
CA GLU A 1059 60.57 -18.55 30.20
C GLU A 1059 61.52 -18.99 29.07
N LEU A 1060 60.96 -19.18 27.87
CA LEU A 1060 61.64 -19.67 26.67
C LEU A 1060 61.59 -18.58 25.60
N HIS A 1061 62.72 -17.89 25.40
CA HIS A 1061 62.85 -16.89 24.35
C HIS A 1061 63.35 -17.55 23.06
N TYR A 1062 62.82 -17.11 21.93
CA TYR A 1062 63.13 -17.66 20.61
C TYR A 1062 63.90 -16.65 19.75
N ASP A 1063 64.83 -17.14 18.91
CA ASP A 1063 65.43 -16.33 17.84
C ASP A 1063 64.44 -16.14 16.66
N LEU A 1064 64.85 -15.33 15.67
CA LEU A 1064 64.06 -15.08 14.46
C LEU A 1064 63.80 -16.34 13.61
N ASN A 1065 64.59 -17.41 13.80
CA ASN A 1065 64.45 -18.68 13.10
C ASN A 1065 63.47 -19.63 13.84
N GLY A 1066 63.26 -19.43 15.15
CA GLY A 1066 62.46 -20.28 16.03
C GLY A 1066 63.24 -21.26 16.89
N ASN A 1067 64.55 -21.10 17.06
CA ASN A 1067 65.35 -21.82 18.04
C ASN A 1067 65.23 -21.15 19.41
N VAL A 1068 65.28 -21.91 20.51
CA VAL A 1068 65.33 -21.33 21.87
C VAL A 1068 66.70 -20.67 22.06
N SER A 1069 66.73 -19.35 22.19
CA SER A 1069 67.95 -18.53 22.36
C SER A 1069 68.30 -18.28 23.82
N LEU A 1070 67.31 -18.22 24.70
CA LEU A 1070 67.48 -18.08 26.16
C LEU A 1070 66.43 -18.90 26.90
N ARG A 1071 66.84 -19.50 28.02
CA ARG A 1071 65.95 -20.07 29.03
C ARG A 1071 66.16 -19.32 30.34
N LEU A 1072 65.16 -18.57 30.79
CA LEU A 1072 65.22 -17.80 32.03
C LEU A 1072 64.41 -18.54 33.11
N LYS A 1073 65.08 -18.91 34.22
CA LYS A 1073 64.40 -19.44 35.41
C LYS A 1073 64.11 -18.30 36.38
N LYS A 1074 62.83 -18.03 36.65
CA LYS A 1074 62.37 -17.16 37.74
C LYS A 1074 61.89 -18.04 38.89
N VAL A 1075 62.21 -17.66 40.13
CA VAL A 1075 61.91 -18.45 41.33
C VAL A 1075 60.84 -17.72 42.14
N PHE A 1076 59.71 -18.37 42.45
CA PHE A 1076 58.66 -17.76 43.25
C PHE A 1076 59.21 -17.41 44.65
N PRO A 1077 58.95 -16.22 45.23
CA PRO A 1077 58.03 -15.16 44.79
C PRO A 1077 58.59 -14.03 43.89
N PHE A 1078 59.75 -14.21 43.23
CA PHE A 1078 60.27 -13.30 42.20
C PHE A 1078 59.76 -13.63 40.78
N THR A 1079 58.50 -14.06 40.69
CA THR A 1079 57.84 -14.51 39.45
C THR A 1079 56.64 -13.64 39.13
N GLU A 1080 56.72 -12.94 38.00
CA GLU A 1080 55.65 -12.10 37.41
C GLU A 1080 54.47 -12.91 36.83
#